data_AF-A0A4Q4W837-F1
#
_entry.id   AF-A0A4Q4W837-F1
#
_cell.length_a   1.000
_cell.length_b   1.000
_cell.length_c   1.000
_cell.angle_alpha   90.00
_cell.angle_beta   90.00
_cell.angle_gamma   90.00
#
_symmetry.space_group_name_H-M   'P 1'
#
loop_
_entity.id
_entity.type
_entity.pdbx_description
1 polymer ?
#
loop_
_entity_poly.entity_id
_entity_poly.type
_entity_poly.pdbx_seq_one_letter_code
_entity_poly.pdbx_strand_id
1 'polypeptide(L)'
;MRLINVKSFKLEEFLDYKTPPYAILSHTWGDDCEELTFRDVEEGKFDKPGVGRVKFRGSCRQAEKDGLGYVWIDTCCIDKANLVELSEAINSMFRWYRRASLCYAYLSDVPGDDNPRKHGSKFRTSRWFGRGWTLQELLAPKDLRFYNSAWGYLGNKGTMRAVIGKITGVPRQFLLGITELHSASVAQRMSWAAGRDTKRKEDLAYCLLGIFGVTMPMIYGEGGDQAFFRLQEQIMKTTRDDSILAWGLSVKESPTSDPGQVSAGRILAATPSDFANSGQIVSREISTMPLHSLDLSGGSLRMYLSLLTTSAGKTIGLLNCGPGRDIQQVVGIPLAKVASGSDQYFRPKGCHAVLRPITAPSASPTLIHIRNDGLSKKSADANQQYWLYDDDEFAEVNLELVDVVPRSCWDQERAVIISTIASSNGASHQTLARFRHNEGGSRDFVIVLEFKQQGTCIEAQCCVMICCRNTSLQELTEKLQYVTQKASGKRSASNGLLHLGVTLEPDAQQPMFAIKPEALPYPPDVTVDATIELQKSDLMLELVETLEEIGRSDAEEEELNQRAKCKSNRLEWVKREREMVEDELKNLEERRRMLVEEESNRAQEIRHLSERQAEIKENQERAFKRWSHARTRWEELWHIDGDEDGYELERIDGWTLLRWAAEKGYVEMVELLRWTAEKGYAEMVELLLKKGADVAVANKDGWTPLIAASSKGHVDVARLLLAAGGANADCKDTKYGQTPLICAAANGHEAVAQLLLDTGKVDANSKDNNGRTPLSWAAERGHETVVQLLLQKGADVNVKDKDARTALSYAAGAEHKVIIQLLLRSRATTAWLRQTLEGHSHYVSSVAFSPDSRVLASASWDNTVRLWDTATGRLRQTLEGHSHYVSSVAFSPDSKMLASASWDNTVRLWDTATGRLQQTLKGHRHHALSVAFSPDSKVLASASYDNSVRLWDTAMGRLRRTLEGHNDIVSSVAFSPDSKLLASASTDKTVRLWDTAPGRLRQTFEDHSNNVLSVAFSPDSKVLASASYDKTVRLWDMATGRLRQTLEGHNDPVSSVAFSPDSKMLASASCDKTVRLWDTAAGA
;
A
#
# COMPACT_ATOMS: atom_id res chain seq x y z
N MET A 1 -15.01 -5.20 9.17
CA MET A 1 -15.71 -4.78 10.42
C MET A 1 -17.20 -4.75 10.16
N ARG A 2 -18.03 -5.37 11.02
CA ARG A 2 -19.51 -5.31 10.88
C ARG A 2 -20.10 -4.25 11.81
N LEU A 3 -21.03 -3.44 11.32
CA LEU A 3 -21.73 -2.40 12.08
C LEU A 3 -23.24 -2.66 12.04
N ILE A 4 -23.93 -2.28 13.10
CA ILE A 4 -25.39 -2.34 13.19
C ILE A 4 -25.94 -1.03 12.64
N ASN A 5 -26.80 -1.10 11.63
CA ASN A 5 -27.55 0.05 11.14
C ASN A 5 -28.62 0.43 12.18
N VAL A 6 -28.60 1.69 12.62
CA VAL A 6 -29.43 2.19 13.71
C VAL A 6 -30.93 2.19 13.37
N LYS A 7 -31.29 2.28 12.09
CA LYS A 7 -32.68 2.32 11.64
C LYS A 7 -33.24 0.94 11.35
N SER A 8 -32.45 0.07 10.72
CA SER A 8 -32.90 -1.26 10.29
C SER A 8 -32.57 -2.37 11.30
N PHE A 9 -31.70 -2.10 12.28
CA PHE A 9 -31.13 -3.06 13.23
C PHE A 9 -30.41 -4.25 12.57
N LYS A 10 -30.02 -4.12 11.30
CA LYS A 10 -29.28 -5.15 10.56
C LYS A 10 -27.78 -4.93 10.64
N LEU A 11 -27.03 -6.04 10.60
CA LEU A 11 -25.58 -6.03 10.45
C LEU A 11 -25.21 -5.73 9.00
N GLU A 12 -24.32 -4.76 8.83
CA GLU A 12 -23.75 -4.37 7.55
C GLU A 12 -22.23 -4.43 7.65
N GLU A 13 -21.58 -5.00 6.64
CA GLU A 13 -20.14 -5.22 6.64
C GLU A 13 -19.40 -4.11 5.88
N PHE A 14 -18.35 -3.59 6.51
CA PHE A 14 -17.52 -2.52 5.99
C PHE A 14 -16.05 -2.90 6.06
N LEU A 15 -15.31 -2.60 4.99
CA LEU A 15 -13.86 -2.65 5.00
C LEU A 15 -13.30 -1.44 5.74
N ASP A 16 -12.16 -1.63 6.41
CA ASP A 16 -11.58 -0.67 7.35
C ASP A 16 -11.46 0.77 6.76
N TYR A 17 -11.20 0.98 5.47
CA TYR A 17 -11.09 2.34 4.90
C TYR A 17 -12.43 2.97 4.47
N LYS A 18 -13.53 2.20 4.42
CA LYS A 18 -14.88 2.65 4.03
C LYS A 18 -15.88 2.71 5.17
N THR A 19 -15.42 2.51 6.42
CA THR A 19 -16.32 2.54 7.58
C THR A 19 -16.99 3.91 7.72
N PRO A 20 -18.33 4.00 7.65
CA PRO A 20 -19.06 5.25 7.86
C PRO A 20 -18.86 5.73 9.32
N PRO A 21 -19.13 7.00 9.66
CA PRO A 21 -19.12 7.45 11.06
C PRO A 21 -20.03 6.56 11.91
N TYR A 22 -19.47 5.96 12.96
CA TYR A 22 -20.17 5.04 13.84
C TYR A 22 -19.93 5.37 15.31
N ALA A 23 -20.92 5.06 16.14
CA ALA A 23 -20.73 5.00 17.57
C ALA A 23 -20.28 3.59 17.98
N ILE A 24 -19.50 3.48 19.04
CA ILE A 24 -19.07 2.20 19.58
C ILE A 24 -19.60 2.06 21.01
N LEU A 25 -20.23 0.94 21.32
CA LEU A 25 -20.61 0.61 22.68
C LEU A 25 -19.43 -0.08 23.36
N SER A 26 -19.04 0.46 24.50
CA SER A 26 -18.03 -0.13 25.39
C SER A 26 -18.55 -1.44 26.00
N HIS A 27 -17.64 -2.40 26.21
CA HIS A 27 -17.95 -3.67 26.83
C HIS A 27 -18.44 -3.45 28.26
N THR A 28 -19.47 -4.18 28.65
CA THR A 28 -20.02 -4.15 30.01
C THR A 28 -20.12 -5.55 30.59
N TRP A 29 -20.21 -5.67 31.92
CA TRP A 29 -20.36 -6.95 32.59
C TRP A 29 -21.85 -7.22 32.81
N GLY A 30 -22.35 -8.28 32.17
CA GLY A 30 -23.64 -8.92 32.44
C GLY A 30 -23.46 -10.45 32.31
N ASP A 31 -24.53 -11.21 32.56
CA ASP A 31 -24.50 -12.64 32.22
C ASP A 31 -24.56 -12.79 30.70
N ASP A 32 -23.63 -13.56 30.12
CA ASP A 32 -23.52 -13.75 28.66
C ASP A 32 -24.84 -14.25 28.03
N CYS A 33 -25.71 -14.89 28.82
CA CYS A 33 -27.04 -15.35 28.39
C CYS A 33 -28.09 -14.23 28.27
N GLU A 34 -27.86 -13.07 28.88
CA GLU A 34 -28.72 -11.89 28.82
C GLU A 34 -28.30 -10.90 27.72
N GLU A 35 -27.13 -11.11 27.10
CA GLU A 35 -26.63 -10.27 26.01
C GLU A 35 -27.09 -10.77 24.64
N LEU A 36 -27.30 -9.83 23.71
CA LEU A 36 -27.60 -10.19 22.33
C LEU A 36 -26.31 -10.64 21.65
N THR A 37 -26.34 -11.83 21.08
CA THR A 37 -25.22 -12.42 20.33
C THR A 37 -25.32 -12.07 18.85
N PHE A 38 -24.23 -12.28 18.11
CA PHE A 38 -24.19 -12.16 16.66
C PHE A 38 -25.36 -12.90 15.97
N ARG A 39 -25.62 -14.16 16.35
CA ARG A 39 -26.72 -14.95 15.80
C ARG A 39 -28.10 -14.36 16.10
N ASP A 40 -28.28 -13.74 17.27
CA ASP A 40 -29.56 -13.12 17.62
C ASP A 40 -29.89 -11.93 16.72
N VAL A 41 -28.86 -11.16 16.32
CA VAL A 41 -29.04 -10.01 15.43
C VAL A 41 -29.26 -10.47 13.99
N GLU A 42 -28.56 -11.50 13.52
CA GLU A 42 -28.80 -12.09 12.19
C GLU A 42 -30.21 -12.70 12.05
N GLU A 43 -30.68 -13.38 13.09
CA GLU A 43 -32.02 -13.99 13.13
C GLU A 43 -33.14 -13.00 13.48
N GLY A 44 -32.80 -11.73 13.75
CA GLY A 44 -33.78 -10.68 14.12
C GLY A 44 -34.46 -10.89 15.48
N LYS A 45 -33.84 -11.64 16.39
CA LYS A 45 -34.38 -12.01 17.71
C LYS A 45 -34.01 -10.99 18.78
N PHE A 46 -34.75 -9.89 18.83
CA PHE A 46 -34.46 -8.76 19.74
C PHE A 46 -35.22 -8.79 21.09
N ASP A 47 -36.07 -9.79 21.33
CA ASP A 47 -36.97 -9.84 22.49
C ASP A 47 -36.52 -10.79 23.62
N LYS A 48 -35.21 -11.01 23.74
CA LYS A 48 -34.64 -11.72 24.90
C LYS A 48 -34.85 -10.91 26.19
N PRO A 49 -35.27 -11.55 27.31
CA PRO A 49 -35.27 -10.91 28.63
C PRO A 49 -33.83 -10.68 29.08
N GLY A 50 -33.54 -9.51 29.66
CA GLY A 50 -32.22 -9.17 30.19
C GLY A 50 -31.72 -7.77 29.84
N VAL A 51 -30.59 -7.39 30.43
CA VAL A 51 -30.01 -6.03 30.27
C VAL A 51 -29.51 -5.80 28.84
N GLY A 52 -29.18 -6.86 28.08
CA GLY A 52 -28.68 -6.77 26.71
C GLY A 52 -29.61 -6.03 25.73
N ARG A 53 -30.92 -6.23 25.84
CA ARG A 53 -31.92 -5.53 25.01
C ARG A 53 -31.94 -4.02 25.30
N VAL A 54 -31.90 -3.66 26.58
CA VAL A 54 -31.89 -2.25 27.02
C VAL A 54 -30.62 -1.56 26.54
N LYS A 55 -29.47 -2.26 26.60
CA LYS A 55 -28.19 -1.80 26.06
C LYS A 55 -28.27 -1.56 24.55
N PHE A 56 -28.67 -2.56 23.78
CA PHE A 56 -28.72 -2.50 22.32
C PHE A 56 -29.68 -1.42 21.81
N ARG A 57 -30.92 -1.37 22.34
CA ARG A 57 -31.88 -0.34 21.92
C ARG A 57 -31.51 1.04 22.43
N GLY A 58 -30.88 1.14 23.59
CA GLY A 58 -30.40 2.41 24.11
C GLY A 58 -29.24 2.98 23.30
N SER A 59 -28.28 2.15 22.91
CA SER A 59 -27.13 2.57 22.09
C SER A 59 -27.56 3.02 20.70
N CYS A 60 -28.46 2.28 20.05
CA CYS A 60 -29.01 2.67 18.74
C CYS A 60 -29.78 4.01 18.84
N ARG A 61 -30.69 4.15 19.82
CA ARG A 61 -31.43 5.42 20.03
C ARG A 61 -30.49 6.59 20.32
N GLN A 62 -29.42 6.37 21.08
CA GLN A 62 -28.47 7.41 21.41
C GLN A 62 -27.61 7.79 20.19
N ALA A 63 -27.19 6.81 19.39
CA ALA A 63 -26.49 7.06 18.13
C ALA A 63 -27.35 7.86 17.14
N GLU A 64 -28.64 7.54 17.04
CA GLU A 64 -29.58 8.31 16.21
C GLU A 64 -29.67 9.77 16.67
N LYS A 65 -29.79 10.01 17.98
CA LYS A 65 -29.80 11.36 18.56
C LYS A 65 -28.50 12.12 18.32
N ASP A 66 -27.37 11.41 18.30
CA ASP A 66 -26.06 11.98 18.03
C ASP A 66 -25.75 12.09 16.52
N GLY A 67 -26.72 11.77 15.64
CA GLY A 67 -26.60 11.90 14.19
C GLY A 67 -25.79 10.80 13.50
N LEU A 68 -25.60 9.66 14.17
CA LEU A 68 -24.82 8.53 13.66
C LEU A 68 -25.75 7.42 13.16
N GLY A 69 -25.51 6.98 11.92
CA GLY A 69 -26.31 5.93 11.27
C GLY A 69 -25.94 4.50 11.69
N TYR A 70 -24.80 4.32 12.36
CA TYR A 70 -24.24 3.01 12.66
C TYR A 70 -23.71 2.91 14.09
N VAL A 71 -23.85 1.72 14.68
CA VAL A 71 -23.31 1.36 16.00
C VAL A 71 -22.52 0.07 15.93
N TRP A 72 -21.40 -0.02 16.63
CA TRP A 72 -20.69 -1.27 16.86
C TRP A 72 -20.87 -1.74 18.30
N ILE A 73 -21.15 -3.04 18.47
CA ILE A 73 -21.27 -3.70 19.77
C ILE A 73 -20.55 -5.05 19.65
N ASP A 74 -19.55 -5.30 20.49
CA ASP A 74 -18.66 -6.47 20.40
C ASP A 74 -19.39 -7.82 20.44
N THR A 75 -20.45 -7.93 21.25
CA THR A 75 -21.25 -9.15 21.41
C THR A 75 -22.13 -9.47 20.19
N CYS A 76 -22.51 -8.43 19.44
CA CYS A 76 -23.42 -8.52 18.30
C CYS A 76 -22.70 -8.46 16.94
N CYS A 77 -21.53 -7.82 16.87
CA CYS A 77 -20.81 -7.55 15.62
C CYS A 77 -19.71 -8.56 15.31
N ILE A 78 -19.32 -9.39 16.28
CA ILE A 78 -18.26 -10.41 16.13
C ILE A 78 -18.87 -11.80 16.28
N ASP A 79 -18.61 -12.68 15.32
CA ASP A 79 -18.90 -14.10 15.46
C ASP A 79 -17.83 -14.77 16.35
N LYS A 80 -18.13 -14.86 17.65
CA LYS A 80 -17.25 -15.50 18.64
C LYS A 80 -17.07 -17.00 18.42
N ALA A 81 -17.87 -17.65 17.57
CA ALA A 81 -17.68 -19.06 17.21
C ALA A 81 -16.55 -19.26 16.17
N ASN A 82 -16.24 -18.22 15.38
CA ASN A 82 -15.16 -18.24 14.41
C ASN A 82 -13.85 -17.75 15.06
N LEU A 83 -12.93 -18.68 15.35
CA LEU A 83 -11.66 -18.37 16.03
C LEU A 83 -10.75 -17.42 15.23
N VAL A 84 -10.82 -17.46 13.89
CA VAL A 84 -10.03 -16.57 13.02
C VAL A 84 -10.57 -15.15 13.14
N GLU A 85 -11.89 -14.99 13.00
CA GLU A 85 -12.56 -13.69 13.15
C GLU A 85 -12.35 -13.11 14.56
N LEU A 86 -12.48 -13.95 15.59
CA LEU A 86 -12.24 -13.54 16.98
C LEU A 86 -10.81 -13.03 17.18
N SER A 87 -9.81 -13.72 16.59
CA SER A 87 -8.40 -13.32 16.65
C SER A 87 -8.13 -12.00 15.95
N GLU A 88 -8.69 -11.84 14.75
CA GLU A 88 -8.55 -10.60 13.99
C GLU A 88 -9.25 -9.43 14.69
N ALA A 89 -10.44 -9.67 15.24
CA ALA A 89 -11.22 -8.67 15.96
C ALA A 89 -10.50 -8.19 17.23
N ILE A 90 -9.92 -9.09 18.01
CA ILE A 90 -9.18 -8.73 19.23
C ILE A 90 -7.93 -7.91 18.89
N ASN A 91 -7.15 -8.31 17.87
CA ASN A 91 -5.98 -7.55 17.43
C ASN A 91 -6.35 -6.18 16.83
N SER A 92 -7.57 -6.03 16.31
CA SER A 92 -8.05 -4.79 15.66
C SER A 92 -8.87 -3.88 16.58
N MET A 93 -9.31 -4.37 17.75
CA MET A 93 -10.29 -3.71 18.61
C MET A 93 -9.88 -2.29 19.02
N PHE A 94 -8.62 -2.12 19.44
CA PHE A 94 -8.08 -0.82 19.83
C PHE A 94 -8.14 0.20 18.68
N ARG A 95 -7.85 -0.24 17.44
CA ARG A 95 -7.96 0.60 16.23
C ARG A 95 -9.41 1.00 15.99
N TRP A 96 -10.36 0.09 16.16
CA TRP A 96 -11.79 0.38 16.01
C TRP A 96 -12.30 1.37 17.06
N TYR A 97 -11.90 1.25 18.33
CA TYR A 97 -12.22 2.24 19.35
C TYR A 97 -11.58 3.61 19.06
N ARG A 98 -10.35 3.64 18.54
CA ARG A 98 -9.66 4.90 18.19
C ARG A 98 -10.31 5.64 17.03
N ARG A 99 -10.94 4.91 16.10
CA ARG A 99 -11.59 5.47 14.90
C ARG A 99 -13.06 5.79 15.09
N ALA A 100 -13.70 5.25 16.13
CA ALA A 100 -15.10 5.54 16.43
C ALA A 100 -15.33 7.04 16.61
N SER A 101 -16.42 7.55 16.05
CA SER A 101 -16.80 8.96 16.20
C SER A 101 -17.24 9.27 17.63
N LEU A 102 -17.82 8.29 18.31
CA LEU A 102 -18.26 8.42 19.70
C LEU A 102 -18.23 7.06 20.39
N CYS A 103 -17.72 7.00 21.62
CA CYS A 103 -17.81 5.81 22.46
C CYS A 103 -18.83 6.01 23.58
N TYR A 104 -19.70 5.02 23.76
CA TYR A 104 -20.69 4.98 24.83
C TYR A 104 -20.29 3.97 25.90
N ALA A 105 -20.10 4.42 27.13
CA ALA A 105 -19.95 3.54 28.30
C ALA A 105 -21.27 3.48 29.06
N TYR A 106 -21.97 2.35 28.94
CA TYR A 106 -23.21 2.09 29.66
C TYR A 106 -22.93 1.38 30.99
N LEU A 107 -23.27 2.02 32.10
CA LEU A 107 -22.96 1.53 33.44
C LEU A 107 -24.23 0.98 34.10
N SER A 108 -24.46 -0.31 33.95
CA SER A 108 -25.68 -0.97 34.45
C SER A 108 -25.78 -1.01 35.98
N ASP A 109 -24.67 -0.83 36.68
CA ASP A 109 -24.56 -0.82 38.14
C ASP A 109 -24.65 0.59 38.76
N VAL A 110 -24.78 1.62 37.92
CA VAL A 110 -24.91 3.02 38.36
C VAL A 110 -26.40 3.44 38.29
N PRO A 111 -26.99 3.88 39.42
CA PRO A 111 -28.37 4.36 39.47
C PRO A 111 -28.62 5.64 38.64
N GLY A 112 -29.88 5.88 38.33
CA GLY A 112 -30.35 7.02 37.52
C GLY A 112 -29.99 8.41 38.07
N ASP A 113 -29.97 8.52 39.40
CA ASP A 113 -29.80 9.75 40.18
C ASP A 113 -28.38 9.94 40.74
N ASP A 114 -27.46 9.04 40.41
CA ASP A 114 -26.09 9.07 40.93
C ASP A 114 -25.29 10.25 40.35
N ASN A 115 -24.48 10.89 41.20
CA ASN A 115 -23.63 12.01 40.79
C ASN A 115 -22.15 11.61 40.87
N PRO A 116 -21.48 11.37 39.72
CA PRO A 116 -20.10 10.87 39.66
C PRO A 116 -19.06 11.71 40.42
N ARG A 117 -19.35 12.99 40.67
CA ARG A 117 -18.42 13.89 41.35
C ARG A 117 -18.37 13.65 42.86
N LYS A 118 -19.44 13.12 43.47
CA LYS A 118 -19.50 12.81 44.91
C LYS A 118 -18.56 11.66 45.26
N HIS A 119 -17.95 11.72 46.45
CA HIS A 119 -16.95 10.71 46.89
C HIS A 119 -17.54 9.31 47.10
N GLY A 120 -18.83 9.18 47.45
CA GLY A 120 -19.54 7.91 47.64
C GLY A 120 -20.37 7.44 46.45
N SER A 121 -20.17 8.02 45.27
CA SER A 121 -20.93 7.68 44.05
C SER A 121 -20.65 6.26 43.58
N LYS A 122 -21.70 5.54 43.14
CA LYS A 122 -21.60 4.21 42.53
C LYS A 122 -20.81 4.21 41.23
N PHE A 123 -20.75 5.35 40.52
CA PHE A 123 -19.85 5.52 39.39
C PHE A 123 -18.39 5.20 39.73
N ARG A 124 -17.90 5.65 40.90
CA ARG A 124 -16.48 5.49 41.29
C ARG A 124 -16.10 4.04 41.59
N THR A 125 -17.08 3.25 42.00
CA THR A 125 -16.93 1.83 42.32
C THR A 125 -17.55 0.94 41.25
N SER A 126 -17.87 1.50 40.08
CA SER A 126 -18.48 0.75 38.99
C SER A 126 -17.55 -0.34 38.52
N ARG A 127 -18.12 -1.53 38.30
CA ARG A 127 -17.41 -2.71 37.80
C ARG A 127 -16.76 -2.47 36.45
N TRP A 128 -17.24 -1.50 35.68
CA TRP A 128 -16.65 -1.12 34.40
C TRP A 128 -15.17 -0.72 34.53
N PHE A 129 -14.79 0.00 35.58
CA PHE A 129 -13.39 0.41 35.79
C PHE A 129 -12.47 -0.74 36.21
N GLY A 130 -13.04 -1.82 36.75
CA GLY A 130 -12.30 -3.01 37.21
C GLY A 130 -12.10 -4.08 36.13
N ARG A 131 -12.59 -3.90 34.90
CA ARG A 131 -12.45 -4.88 33.82
C ARG A 131 -11.19 -4.63 32.98
N GLY A 132 -10.49 -5.68 32.56
CA GLY A 132 -9.28 -5.58 31.74
C GLY A 132 -9.52 -4.86 30.40
N TRP A 133 -10.46 -5.37 29.61
CA TRP A 133 -10.80 -4.86 28.28
C TRP A 133 -11.24 -3.39 28.27
N THR A 134 -11.85 -2.87 29.33
CA THR A 134 -12.33 -1.47 29.34
C THR A 134 -11.20 -0.44 29.42
N LEU A 135 -9.96 -0.86 29.71
CA LEU A 135 -8.80 0.04 29.68
C LEU A 135 -8.55 0.57 28.26
N GLN A 136 -8.52 -0.31 27.26
CA GLN A 136 -8.37 0.13 25.87
C GLN A 136 -9.57 0.98 25.41
N GLU A 137 -10.77 0.68 25.89
CA GLU A 137 -12.00 1.41 25.56
C GLU A 137 -12.05 2.79 26.22
N LEU A 138 -11.33 2.97 27.34
CA LEU A 138 -11.11 4.26 27.98
C LEU A 138 -10.08 5.12 27.23
N LEU A 139 -8.98 4.50 26.81
CA LEU A 139 -7.81 5.19 26.25
C LEU A 139 -7.90 5.45 24.75
N ALA A 140 -8.44 4.50 23.97
CA ALA A 140 -8.41 4.57 22.52
C ALA A 140 -9.35 5.65 21.92
N PRO A 141 -10.63 5.77 22.32
CA PRO A 141 -11.53 6.75 21.73
C PRO A 141 -11.13 8.18 22.08
N LYS A 142 -11.28 9.12 21.14
CA LYS A 142 -11.14 10.56 21.44
C LYS A 142 -12.29 11.02 22.34
N ASP A 143 -13.52 10.68 21.96
CA ASP A 143 -14.74 11.06 22.65
C ASP A 143 -15.43 9.85 23.30
N LEU A 144 -15.52 9.87 24.63
CA LEU A 144 -16.18 8.84 25.44
C LEU A 144 -17.19 9.48 26.38
N ARG A 145 -18.43 8.98 26.36
CA ARG A 145 -19.57 9.44 27.17
C ARG A 145 -20.07 8.32 28.08
N PHE A 146 -20.36 8.66 29.33
CA PHE A 146 -20.85 7.72 30.35
C PHE A 146 -22.36 7.88 30.54
N TYR A 147 -23.04 6.75 30.61
CA TYR A 147 -24.49 6.65 30.83
C TYR A 147 -24.77 5.70 31.99
N ASN A 148 -25.80 6.01 32.78
CA ASN A 148 -26.26 5.12 33.86
C ASN A 148 -27.19 4.02 33.36
N SER A 149 -27.68 3.18 34.27
CA SER A 149 -28.63 2.08 33.99
C SER A 149 -29.94 2.51 33.31
N ALA A 150 -30.35 3.78 33.44
CA ALA A 150 -31.52 4.34 32.79
C ALA A 150 -31.20 5.08 31.47
N TRP A 151 -29.97 4.96 30.94
CA TRP A 151 -29.46 5.75 29.81
C TRP A 151 -29.44 7.28 30.07
N GLY A 152 -29.40 7.68 31.34
CA GLY A 152 -29.16 9.07 31.74
C GLY A 152 -27.68 9.44 31.57
N TYR A 153 -27.42 10.59 30.96
CA TYR A 153 -26.05 11.08 30.70
C TYR A 153 -25.37 11.52 32.01
N LEU A 154 -24.24 10.89 32.34
CA LEU A 154 -23.48 11.14 33.57
C LEU A 154 -22.35 12.16 33.35
N GLY A 155 -21.83 12.24 32.12
CA GLY A 155 -20.72 13.11 31.73
C GLY A 155 -19.81 12.47 30.69
N ASN A 156 -18.73 13.16 30.32
CA ASN A 156 -17.76 12.68 29.33
C ASN A 156 -16.35 12.59 29.91
N LYS A 157 -15.49 11.83 29.22
CA LYS A 157 -14.10 11.59 29.62
C LYS A 157 -13.32 12.88 29.90
N GLY A 158 -13.50 13.91 29.08
CA GLY A 158 -12.79 15.18 29.21
C GLY A 158 -13.17 15.98 30.46
N THR A 159 -14.48 16.10 30.73
CA THR A 159 -15.01 16.81 31.90
C THR A 159 -14.79 16.04 33.20
N MET A 160 -14.69 14.71 33.13
CA MET A 160 -14.55 13.82 34.29
C MET A 160 -13.11 13.31 34.50
N ARG A 161 -12.13 13.80 33.73
CA ARG A 161 -10.72 13.35 33.77
C ARG A 161 -10.10 13.30 35.18
N ALA A 162 -10.46 14.23 36.06
CA ALA A 162 -9.95 14.28 37.43
C ALA A 162 -10.51 13.17 38.31
N VAL A 163 -11.79 12.80 38.10
CA VAL A 163 -12.44 11.68 38.81
C VAL A 163 -11.91 10.36 38.25
N ILE A 164 -11.88 10.22 36.92
CA ILE A 164 -11.40 9.00 36.24
C ILE A 164 -9.92 8.73 36.55
N GLY A 165 -9.07 9.75 36.55
CA GLY A 165 -7.66 9.59 36.90
C GLY A 165 -7.45 9.13 38.35
N LYS A 166 -8.32 9.54 39.29
CA LYS A 166 -8.30 9.04 40.68
C LYS A 166 -8.75 7.58 40.80
N ILE A 167 -9.67 7.14 39.94
CA ILE A 167 -10.17 5.75 39.93
C ILE A 167 -9.15 4.81 39.29
N THR A 168 -8.59 5.21 38.13
CA THR A 168 -7.82 4.33 37.25
C THR A 168 -6.30 4.47 37.38
N GLY A 169 -5.81 5.51 38.05
CA GLY A 169 -4.38 5.83 38.12
C GLY A 169 -3.80 6.42 36.83
N VAL A 170 -4.60 6.52 35.75
CA VAL A 170 -4.14 7.06 34.46
C VAL A 170 -3.99 8.59 34.54
N PRO A 171 -2.83 9.15 34.18
CA PRO A 171 -2.64 10.60 34.16
C PRO A 171 -3.58 11.33 33.19
N ARG A 172 -4.02 12.54 33.58
CA ARG A 172 -5.00 13.35 32.83
C ARG A 172 -4.62 13.62 31.37
N GLN A 173 -3.33 13.73 31.08
CA GLN A 173 -2.79 14.00 29.73
C GLN A 173 -3.07 12.84 28.75
N PHE A 174 -2.94 11.60 29.22
CA PHE A 174 -3.22 10.40 28.42
C PHE A 174 -4.73 10.15 28.29
N LEU A 175 -5.51 10.42 29.35
CA LEU A 175 -6.98 10.35 29.28
C LEU A 175 -7.58 11.30 28.23
N LEU A 176 -6.97 12.48 28.07
CA LEU A 176 -7.39 13.49 27.09
C LEU A 176 -6.81 13.25 25.68
N GLY A 177 -5.88 12.31 25.51
CA GLY A 177 -5.19 12.10 24.24
C GLY A 177 -4.30 13.27 23.80
N ILE A 178 -3.86 14.13 24.73
CA ILE A 178 -2.91 15.23 24.45
C ILE A 178 -1.50 14.66 24.21
N THR A 179 -1.14 13.63 24.99
CA THR A 179 0.11 12.90 24.87
C THR A 179 -0.15 11.52 24.30
N GLU A 180 0.60 11.13 23.27
CA GLU A 180 0.54 9.81 22.67
C GLU A 180 0.89 8.70 23.68
N LEU A 181 0.18 7.57 23.63
CA LEU A 181 0.35 6.49 24.62
C LEU A 181 1.77 5.92 24.64
N HIS A 182 2.47 5.90 23.51
CA HIS A 182 3.84 5.38 23.41
C HIS A 182 4.88 6.26 24.13
N SER A 183 4.54 7.50 24.48
CA SER A 183 5.41 8.36 25.31
C SER A 183 5.36 8.00 26.80
N ALA A 184 4.35 7.24 27.24
CA ALA A 184 4.36 6.64 28.57
C ALA A 184 5.29 5.42 28.59
N SER A 185 6.01 5.25 29.70
CA SER A 185 6.87 4.08 29.88
C SER A 185 6.06 2.78 29.86
N VAL A 186 6.75 1.66 29.61
CA VAL A 186 6.13 0.33 29.70
C VAL A 186 5.59 0.08 31.10
N ALA A 187 6.34 0.45 32.15
CA ALA A 187 5.90 0.35 33.54
C ALA A 187 4.61 1.13 33.82
N GLN A 188 4.49 2.35 33.31
CA GLN A 188 3.28 3.17 33.47
C GLN A 188 2.07 2.51 32.83
N ARG A 189 2.20 2.08 31.57
CA ARG A 189 1.11 1.42 30.84
C ARG A 189 0.69 0.11 31.50
N MET A 190 1.63 -0.69 31.98
CA MET A 190 1.35 -1.93 32.72
C MET A 190 0.62 -1.63 34.05
N SER A 191 1.05 -0.60 34.78
CA SER A 191 0.43 -0.22 36.07
C SER A 191 -1.04 0.14 35.94
N TRP A 192 -1.46 0.68 34.80
CA TRP A 192 -2.87 1.02 34.56
C TRP A 192 -3.73 -0.24 34.53
N ALA A 193 -3.19 -1.39 34.13
CA ALA A 193 -3.92 -2.65 34.13
C ALA A 193 -3.86 -3.43 35.47
N ALA A 194 -3.05 -2.98 36.43
CA ALA A 194 -2.77 -3.74 37.65
C ALA A 194 -3.99 -4.06 38.53
N GLY A 195 -4.99 -3.17 38.56
CA GLY A 195 -6.21 -3.32 39.37
C GLY A 195 -7.41 -3.87 38.59
N ARG A 196 -7.17 -4.51 37.43
CA ARG A 196 -8.22 -4.97 36.53
C ARG A 196 -8.25 -6.50 36.42
N ASP A 197 -9.45 -7.03 36.26
CA ASP A 197 -9.71 -8.47 36.17
C ASP A 197 -10.39 -8.85 34.85
N THR A 198 -10.28 -10.12 34.47
CA THR A 198 -10.82 -10.68 33.22
C THR A 198 -11.38 -12.08 33.43
N LYS A 199 -12.32 -12.50 32.56
CA LYS A 199 -12.99 -13.80 32.67
C LYS A 199 -12.05 -14.98 32.42
N ARG A 200 -11.10 -14.83 31.49
CA ARG A 200 -10.05 -15.81 31.19
C ARG A 200 -8.70 -15.24 31.59
N LYS A 201 -7.83 -16.06 32.16
CA LYS A 201 -6.53 -15.60 32.69
C LYS A 201 -5.63 -15.04 31.58
N GLU A 202 -5.73 -15.56 30.36
CA GLU A 202 -4.98 -15.12 29.18
C GLU A 202 -5.43 -13.74 28.68
N ASP A 203 -6.68 -13.34 28.91
CA ASP A 203 -7.20 -12.04 28.47
C ASP A 203 -6.52 -10.87 29.22
N LEU A 204 -5.91 -11.12 30.38
CA LEU A 204 -5.03 -10.15 31.07
C LEU A 204 -3.89 -9.67 30.16
N ALA A 205 -3.38 -10.53 29.28
CA ALA A 205 -2.40 -10.17 28.27
C ALA A 205 -3.06 -9.58 27.02
N TYR A 206 -4.12 -10.21 26.52
CA TYR A 206 -4.71 -9.80 25.23
C TYR A 206 -5.39 -8.42 25.26
N CYS A 207 -5.94 -8.00 26.41
CA CYS A 207 -6.50 -6.65 26.55
C CYS A 207 -5.47 -5.52 26.48
N LEU A 208 -4.17 -5.84 26.55
CA LEU A 208 -3.08 -4.87 26.52
C LEU A 208 -2.48 -4.68 25.11
N LEU A 209 -2.81 -5.55 24.15
CA LEU A 209 -2.21 -5.56 22.81
C LEU A 209 -2.26 -4.19 22.13
N GLY A 210 -3.44 -3.57 22.11
CA GLY A 210 -3.63 -2.26 21.50
C GLY A 210 -2.93 -1.10 22.20
N ILE A 211 -2.74 -1.19 23.52
CA ILE A 211 -2.07 -0.16 24.33
C ILE A 211 -0.56 -0.14 24.06
N PHE A 212 0.01 -1.31 23.76
CA PHE A 212 1.42 -1.49 23.41
C PHE A 212 1.67 -1.52 21.90
N GLY A 213 0.63 -1.59 21.07
CA GLY A 213 0.77 -1.69 19.61
C GLY A 213 1.34 -3.03 19.15
N VAL A 214 1.09 -4.09 19.91
CA VAL A 214 1.59 -5.44 19.65
C VAL A 214 0.50 -6.29 19.03
N THR A 215 0.87 -7.21 18.15
CA THR A 215 0.00 -8.25 17.61
C THR A 215 0.57 -9.63 17.95
N MET A 216 -0.28 -10.55 18.39
CA MET A 216 0.13 -11.93 18.69
C MET A 216 -1.04 -12.91 18.55
N PRO A 217 -0.79 -14.18 18.21
CA PRO A 217 -1.84 -15.18 18.10
C PRO A 217 -2.42 -15.50 19.49
N MET A 218 -3.72 -15.74 19.56
CA MET A 218 -4.41 -16.11 20.80
C MET A 218 -4.38 -17.62 21.00
N ILE A 219 -3.88 -18.06 22.16
CA ILE A 219 -3.74 -19.47 22.51
C ILE A 219 -4.45 -19.67 23.86
N TYR A 220 -5.76 -19.86 23.82
CA TYR A 220 -6.53 -20.13 25.03
C TYR A 220 -6.17 -21.51 25.59
N GLY A 221 -5.86 -21.58 26.89
CA GLY A 221 -5.35 -22.79 27.55
C GLY A 221 -3.84 -22.80 27.76
N GLU A 222 -3.09 -21.80 27.27
CA GLU A 222 -1.65 -21.66 27.54
C GLU A 222 -1.33 -21.23 28.98
N GLY A 223 -2.34 -20.68 29.70
CA GLY A 223 -2.16 -20.10 31.02
C GLY A 223 -1.85 -18.60 30.96
N GLY A 224 -2.42 -17.84 31.90
CA GLY A 224 -2.32 -16.37 31.88
C GLY A 224 -0.89 -15.83 32.01
N ASP A 225 -0.04 -16.53 32.77
CA ASP A 225 1.36 -16.15 32.94
C ASP A 225 2.19 -16.41 31.68
N GLN A 226 1.90 -17.49 30.95
CA GLN A 226 2.56 -17.77 29.67
C GLN A 226 2.12 -16.79 28.57
N ALA A 227 0.81 -16.48 28.49
CA ALA A 227 0.29 -15.46 27.57
C ALA A 227 0.91 -14.09 27.86
N PHE A 228 1.04 -13.72 29.14
CA PHE A 228 1.66 -12.47 29.56
C PHE A 228 3.17 -12.43 29.29
N PHE A 229 3.88 -13.55 29.47
CA PHE A 229 5.29 -13.68 29.07
C PHE A 229 5.47 -13.42 27.57
N ARG A 230 4.63 -14.03 26.71
CA ARG A 230 4.67 -13.79 25.26
C ARG A 230 4.39 -12.33 24.91
N LEU A 231 3.45 -11.69 25.59
CA LEU A 231 3.20 -10.25 25.42
C LEU A 231 4.46 -9.44 25.74
N GLN A 232 5.10 -9.69 26.87
CA GLN A 232 6.32 -8.98 27.26
C GLN A 232 7.47 -9.20 26.28
N GLU A 233 7.62 -10.42 25.74
CA GLU A 233 8.60 -10.71 24.68
C GLU A 233 8.33 -9.88 23.42
N GLN A 234 7.06 -9.79 22.98
CA GLN A 234 6.71 -8.99 21.80
C GLN A 234 6.87 -7.48 22.03
N ILE A 235 6.62 -7.01 23.26
CA ILE A 235 6.92 -5.63 23.65
C ILE A 235 8.42 -5.36 23.51
N MET A 236 9.27 -6.23 24.03
CA MET A 236 10.74 -6.08 23.98
C MET A 236 11.31 -6.11 22.55
N LYS A 237 10.66 -6.80 21.61
CA LYS A 237 11.00 -6.73 20.18
C LYS A 237 10.70 -5.36 19.58
N THR A 238 9.75 -4.62 20.14
CA THR A 238 9.23 -3.35 19.60
C THR A 238 9.80 -2.13 20.33
N THR A 239 10.11 -2.26 21.63
CA THR A 239 10.58 -1.16 22.48
C THR A 239 11.90 -1.49 23.16
N ARG A 240 12.75 -0.46 23.36
CA ARG A 240 14.00 -0.53 24.13
C ARG A 240 13.85 0.03 25.54
N ASP A 241 12.62 0.17 26.03
CA ASP A 241 12.30 0.71 27.34
C ASP A 241 12.56 -0.34 28.44
N ASP A 242 13.57 -0.09 29.26
CA ASP A 242 14.01 -0.97 30.35
C ASP A 242 13.07 -0.95 31.57
N SER A 243 12.09 -0.04 31.61
CA SER A 243 11.05 -0.01 32.64
C SER A 243 10.17 -1.27 32.63
N ILE A 244 10.24 -2.11 31.60
CA ILE A 244 9.63 -3.45 31.61
C ILE A 244 10.14 -4.34 32.76
N LEU A 245 11.34 -4.06 33.29
CA LEU A 245 11.89 -4.76 34.46
C LEU A 245 11.52 -4.12 35.80
N ALA A 246 10.90 -2.94 35.79
CA ALA A 246 10.50 -2.17 36.97
C ALA A 246 9.20 -2.70 37.63
N TRP A 247 9.03 -4.02 37.67
CA TRP A 247 7.93 -4.69 38.36
C TRP A 247 8.34 -5.12 39.77
N GLY A 248 7.33 -5.33 40.63
CA GLY A 248 7.51 -5.67 42.03
C GLY A 248 8.13 -4.53 42.84
N LEU A 249 7.84 -3.27 42.51
CA LEU A 249 8.35 -2.10 43.22
C LEU A 249 7.71 -2.00 44.61
N SER A 250 8.52 -2.05 45.68
CA SER A 250 8.04 -1.91 47.06
C SER A 250 8.33 -0.52 47.62
N VAL A 251 7.38 0.02 48.39
CA VAL A 251 7.51 1.31 49.12
C VAL A 251 8.21 1.12 50.48
N LYS A 252 8.37 -0.12 50.95
CA LYS A 252 9.07 -0.47 52.21
C LYS A 252 10.23 -1.43 51.92
N GLU A 253 11.41 -1.17 52.49
CA GLU A 253 12.50 -2.16 52.47
C GLU A 253 12.02 -3.44 53.15
N SER A 254 12.02 -4.55 52.40
CA SER A 254 11.65 -5.86 52.93
C SER A 254 12.71 -6.34 53.93
N PRO A 255 12.29 -7.00 55.03
CA PRO A 255 13.22 -7.51 56.04
C PRO A 255 14.16 -8.56 55.45
N THR A 256 15.38 -8.56 55.97
CA THR A 256 16.47 -9.50 55.72
C THR A 256 16.01 -10.95 55.84
N SER A 257 15.90 -11.66 54.72
CA SER A 257 15.98 -13.13 54.72
C SER A 257 17.44 -13.57 54.66
N ASP A 258 17.74 -14.61 55.42
CA ASP A 258 19.08 -15.19 55.62
C ASP A 258 19.78 -15.57 54.29
N PRO A 259 21.14 -15.57 54.25
CA PRO A 259 21.90 -15.82 53.03
C PRO A 259 21.91 -17.29 52.55
N GLY A 260 21.24 -18.20 53.26
CA GLY A 260 21.21 -19.63 52.93
C GLY A 260 20.04 -19.97 52.01
N GLN A 261 20.32 -20.32 50.75
CA GLN A 261 19.39 -20.70 49.67
C GLN A 261 18.61 -19.55 49.00
N VAL A 262 19.32 -18.74 48.22
CA VAL A 262 18.70 -17.83 47.24
C VAL A 262 18.25 -18.62 46.01
N SER A 263 16.96 -18.95 45.92
CA SER A 263 16.40 -19.57 44.71
C SER A 263 16.21 -18.55 43.58
N ALA A 264 16.43 -18.97 42.34
CA ALA A 264 16.21 -18.14 41.17
C ALA A 264 14.72 -17.81 40.99
N GLY A 265 14.41 -16.53 40.84
CA GLY A 265 13.08 -16.01 40.53
C GLY A 265 12.88 -15.79 39.03
N ARG A 266 11.67 -15.39 38.64
CA ARG A 266 11.35 -15.02 37.26
C ARG A 266 12.04 -13.70 36.87
N ILE A 267 12.48 -13.58 35.62
CA ILE A 267 13.01 -12.31 35.07
C ILE A 267 11.87 -11.32 34.80
N LEU A 268 10.81 -11.80 34.15
CA LEU A 268 9.65 -11.02 33.76
C LEU A 268 8.51 -11.21 34.75
N ALA A 269 7.62 -10.23 34.78
CA ALA A 269 6.43 -10.23 35.64
C ALA A 269 5.49 -11.39 35.26
N ALA A 270 4.73 -11.87 36.23
CA ALA A 270 3.73 -12.90 35.98
C ALA A 270 2.39 -12.29 35.57
N THR A 271 2.09 -11.08 36.06
CA THR A 271 0.82 -10.39 35.83
C THR A 271 1.00 -8.86 35.81
N PRO A 272 0.05 -8.11 35.24
CA PRO A 272 0.04 -6.64 35.33
C PRO A 272 0.04 -6.11 36.77
N SER A 273 -0.51 -6.87 37.73
CA SER A 273 -0.57 -6.49 39.14
C SER A 273 0.82 -6.31 39.77
N ASP A 274 1.84 -6.97 39.22
CA ASP A 274 3.23 -6.78 39.64
C ASP A 274 3.73 -5.33 39.40
N PHE A 275 3.09 -4.57 38.51
CA PHE A 275 3.41 -3.17 38.21
C PHE A 275 2.55 -2.15 38.97
N ALA A 276 1.71 -2.56 39.94
CA ALA A 276 0.76 -1.67 40.62
C ALA A 276 1.38 -0.37 41.17
N ASN A 277 2.62 -0.46 41.68
CA ASN A 277 3.33 0.68 42.28
C ASN A 277 4.21 1.45 41.26
N SER A 278 4.26 1.03 40.01
CA SER A 278 5.19 1.56 39.00
C SER A 278 4.59 2.68 38.13
N GLY A 279 3.38 3.16 38.45
CA GLY A 279 2.66 4.17 37.64
C GLY A 279 3.28 5.57 37.61
N GLN A 280 4.30 5.85 38.42
CA GLN A 280 5.05 7.10 38.39
C GLN A 280 6.43 6.96 37.72
N ILE A 281 6.81 5.75 37.30
CA ILE A 281 8.12 5.46 36.72
C ILE A 281 8.14 5.86 35.24
N VAL A 282 8.98 6.82 34.86
CA VAL A 282 9.14 7.29 33.48
C VAL A 282 10.50 6.83 32.96
N SER A 283 10.55 6.44 31.69
CA SER A 283 11.81 6.16 30.98
C SER A 283 12.58 7.46 30.76
N ARG A 284 13.92 7.41 30.82
CA ARG A 284 14.78 8.57 30.58
C ARG A 284 15.51 8.41 29.25
N GLU A 285 15.64 9.49 28.48
CA GLU A 285 16.38 9.44 27.21
C GLU A 285 17.88 9.30 27.47
N ILE A 286 18.52 8.36 26.77
CA ILE A 286 19.97 8.17 26.78
C ILE A 286 20.57 9.08 25.70
N SER A 287 21.40 10.02 26.11
CA SER A 287 22.26 10.78 25.20
C SER A 287 23.24 9.81 24.52
N THR A 288 23.03 9.57 23.22
CA THR A 288 24.07 9.25 22.22
C THR A 288 25.15 8.24 22.62
N MET A 289 24.87 6.93 22.52
CA MET A 289 25.86 5.87 22.19
C MET A 289 25.15 4.68 21.49
N PRO A 290 25.80 4.00 20.53
CA PRO A 290 25.20 2.91 19.77
C PRO A 290 25.25 1.58 20.55
N LEU A 291 24.28 0.69 20.27
CA LEU A 291 24.15 -0.70 20.74
C LEU A 291 23.59 -0.92 22.15
N HIS A 292 22.29 -0.69 22.32
CA HIS A 292 21.51 -1.35 23.37
C HIS A 292 20.52 -2.34 22.74
N SER A 293 20.92 -3.61 22.67
CA SER A 293 20.04 -4.73 22.33
C SER A 293 19.49 -5.35 23.62
N LEU A 294 18.24 -5.04 23.98
CA LEU A 294 17.46 -5.93 24.84
C LEU A 294 17.13 -7.17 23.99
N ASP A 295 17.94 -8.22 24.10
CA ASP A 295 17.74 -9.47 23.35
C ASP A 295 17.45 -10.63 24.31
N LEU A 296 16.37 -11.35 24.03
CA LEU A 296 15.97 -12.57 24.71
C LEU A 296 16.41 -13.74 23.83
N SER A 297 17.62 -14.25 24.08
CA SER A 297 18.18 -15.40 23.37
C SER A 297 18.58 -16.50 24.34
N GLY A 298 18.18 -17.74 24.03
CA GLY A 298 18.59 -18.95 24.76
C GLY A 298 18.17 -19.02 26.23
N GLY A 299 17.06 -18.38 26.63
CA GLY A 299 16.61 -18.36 28.03
C GLY A 299 17.37 -17.36 28.92
N SER A 300 18.10 -16.41 28.33
CA SER A 300 18.77 -15.32 29.04
C SER A 300 18.45 -13.96 28.42
N LEU A 301 18.35 -12.92 29.25
CA LEU A 301 18.18 -11.54 28.84
C LEU A 301 19.53 -10.83 28.83
N ARG A 302 19.95 -10.33 27.65
CA ARG A 302 21.18 -9.53 27.49
C ARG A 302 20.85 -8.05 27.63
N MET A 303 21.55 -7.33 28.51
CA MET A 303 21.40 -5.88 28.64
C MET A 303 22.60 -5.19 29.28
N TYR A 304 22.78 -3.92 28.96
CA TYR A 304 23.75 -3.04 29.59
C TYR A 304 23.13 -2.39 30.83
N LEU A 305 23.75 -2.58 32.00
CA LEU A 305 23.21 -2.11 33.28
C LEU A 305 24.33 -1.64 34.20
N SER A 306 24.15 -0.51 34.88
CA SER A 306 25.08 -0.07 35.93
C SER A 306 24.80 -0.86 37.22
N LEU A 307 25.83 -1.48 37.80
CA LEU A 307 25.70 -2.30 39.01
C LEU A 307 26.19 -1.54 40.24
N LEU A 308 25.41 -1.59 41.32
CA LEU A 308 25.76 -1.12 42.65
C LEU A 308 25.84 -2.30 43.62
N THR A 309 26.96 -2.46 44.31
CA THR A 309 27.08 -3.40 45.42
C THR A 309 26.82 -2.67 46.73
N THR A 310 25.82 -3.12 47.49
CA THR A 310 25.52 -2.54 48.81
C THR A 310 26.56 -2.98 49.85
N SER A 311 26.64 -2.27 50.99
CA SER A 311 27.50 -2.63 52.13
C SER A 311 27.22 -4.03 52.70
N ALA A 312 26.07 -4.62 52.37
CA ALA A 312 25.69 -5.99 52.72
C ALA A 312 26.03 -7.03 51.63
N GLY A 313 26.83 -6.68 50.62
CA GLY A 313 27.26 -7.58 49.55
C GLY A 313 26.21 -7.91 48.48
N LYS A 314 25.04 -7.23 48.48
CA LYS A 314 23.99 -7.46 47.48
C LYS A 314 24.23 -6.61 46.24
N THR A 315 24.10 -7.22 45.06
CA THR A 315 24.21 -6.51 43.78
C THR A 315 22.84 -5.97 43.37
N ILE A 316 22.79 -4.69 43.01
CA ILE A 316 21.59 -4.01 42.51
C ILE A 316 21.92 -3.44 41.13
N GLY A 317 21.14 -3.82 40.14
CA GLY A 317 21.21 -3.27 38.81
C GLY A 317 20.34 -2.02 38.67
N LEU A 318 20.91 -0.91 38.23
CA LEU A 318 20.21 0.36 38.05
C LEU A 318 19.62 0.47 36.64
N LEU A 319 18.29 0.56 36.56
CA LEU A 319 17.57 0.84 35.33
C LEU A 319 17.60 2.33 35.03
N ASN A 320 17.54 2.68 33.76
CA ASN A 320 17.42 4.05 33.25
C ASN A 320 15.97 4.55 33.25
N CYS A 321 15.24 4.20 34.31
CA CYS A 321 13.87 4.64 34.55
C CYS A 321 13.72 5.03 36.02
N GLY A 322 12.86 6.00 36.31
CA GLY A 322 12.69 6.50 37.68
C GLY A 322 11.45 7.38 37.84
N PRO A 323 11.13 7.85 39.06
CA PRO A 323 9.96 8.68 39.29
C PRO A 323 10.02 9.97 38.45
N GLY A 324 8.96 10.27 37.71
CA GLY A 324 8.95 11.43 36.80
C GLY A 324 9.09 12.80 37.48
N ARG A 325 8.84 12.89 38.79
CA ARG A 325 8.99 14.13 39.59
C ARG A 325 10.34 14.25 40.28
N ASP A 326 11.11 13.17 40.33
CA ASP A 326 12.38 13.11 41.06
C ASP A 326 13.46 12.51 40.14
N ILE A 327 14.16 13.41 39.44
CA ILE A 327 15.28 13.06 38.55
C ILE A 327 16.47 12.46 39.31
N GLN A 328 16.56 12.64 40.62
CA GLN A 328 17.65 12.12 41.45
C GLN A 328 17.44 10.67 41.87
N GLN A 329 16.32 10.03 41.53
CA GLN A 329 16.06 8.61 41.85
C GLN A 329 15.91 7.75 40.61
N VAL A 330 16.43 6.53 40.65
CA VAL A 330 16.30 5.49 39.62
C VAL A 330 15.78 4.19 40.22
N VAL A 331 15.22 3.32 39.39
CA VAL A 331 14.75 1.99 39.81
C VAL A 331 15.94 1.02 39.86
N GLY A 332 16.19 0.45 41.03
CA GLY A 332 17.15 -0.62 41.23
C GLY A 332 16.49 -1.99 41.30
N ILE A 333 16.96 -2.94 40.50
CA ILE A 333 16.56 -4.34 40.52
C ILE A 333 17.60 -5.19 41.27
N PRO A 334 17.21 -5.98 42.29
CA PRO A 334 18.14 -6.90 42.96
C PRO A 334 18.60 -8.01 42.02
N LEU A 335 19.90 -8.26 41.98
CA LEU A 335 20.53 -9.29 41.16
C LEU A 335 21.46 -10.13 42.03
N ALA A 336 21.40 -11.45 41.86
CA ALA A 336 22.38 -12.37 42.43
C ALA A 336 23.25 -12.95 41.30
N LYS A 337 24.55 -13.04 41.55
CA LYS A 337 25.51 -13.60 40.60
C LYS A 337 25.40 -15.13 40.62
N VAL A 338 25.39 -15.78 39.45
CA VAL A 338 25.31 -17.25 39.35
C VAL A 338 26.59 -17.91 39.88
N ALA A 339 27.75 -17.31 39.59
CA ALA A 339 29.05 -17.72 40.11
C ALA A 339 29.95 -16.51 40.37
N SER A 340 30.82 -16.59 41.38
CA SER A 340 31.83 -15.56 41.68
C SER A 340 32.78 -15.39 40.49
N GLY A 341 32.57 -14.32 39.71
CA GLY A 341 33.40 -13.99 38.52
C GLY A 341 32.68 -14.03 37.17
N SER A 342 31.46 -14.57 37.05
CA SER A 342 30.71 -14.63 35.78
C SER A 342 29.78 -13.42 35.57
N ASP A 343 29.66 -12.86 34.36
CA ASP A 343 28.66 -11.80 34.06
C ASP A 343 27.21 -12.28 33.95
N GLN A 344 26.93 -13.46 34.53
CA GLN A 344 25.62 -14.08 34.60
C GLN A 344 24.96 -13.81 35.95
N TYR A 345 23.77 -13.24 35.88
CA TYR A 345 22.95 -12.86 37.01
C TYR A 345 21.59 -13.54 36.94
N PHE A 346 20.88 -13.59 38.06
CA PHE A 346 19.47 -13.93 38.10
C PHE A 346 18.76 -13.04 39.10
N ARG A 347 17.45 -12.86 38.94
CA ARG A 347 16.64 -12.10 39.89
C ARG A 347 16.26 -13.02 41.06
N PRO A 348 16.66 -12.74 42.31
CA PRO A 348 16.32 -13.58 43.45
C PRO A 348 14.80 -13.66 43.68
N LYS A 349 14.29 -14.86 43.97
CA LYS A 349 12.88 -15.06 44.31
C LYS A 349 12.51 -14.26 45.57
N GLY A 350 11.43 -13.49 45.51
CA GLY A 350 10.94 -12.68 46.64
C GLY A 350 11.66 -11.33 46.85
N CYS A 351 12.62 -10.96 45.99
CA CYS A 351 13.28 -9.66 46.05
C CYS A 351 12.60 -8.62 45.14
N HIS A 352 12.15 -7.53 45.76
CA HIS A 352 11.40 -6.45 45.13
C HIS A 352 12.31 -5.37 44.54
N ALA A 353 11.86 -4.70 43.47
CA ALA A 353 12.54 -3.52 42.96
C ALA A 353 12.42 -2.38 43.99
N VAL A 354 13.42 -1.51 44.06
CA VAL A 354 13.49 -0.41 45.05
C VAL A 354 14.00 0.86 44.37
N LEU A 355 13.50 2.02 44.80
CA LEU A 355 14.02 3.32 44.36
C LEU A 355 15.36 3.63 45.03
N ARG A 356 16.36 4.05 44.25
CA ARG A 356 17.68 4.41 44.75
C ARG A 356 18.09 5.80 44.25
N PRO A 357 18.71 6.63 45.11
CA PRO A 357 19.27 7.90 44.67
C PRO A 357 20.44 7.68 43.69
N ILE A 358 20.61 8.59 42.74
CA ILE A 358 21.77 8.65 41.84
C ILE A 358 22.95 9.21 42.65
N THR A 359 23.68 8.35 43.35
CA THR A 359 24.99 8.72 43.92
C THR A 359 26.09 8.41 42.90
N ALA A 360 26.84 9.43 42.46
CA ALA A 360 28.10 9.24 41.72
C ALA A 360 29.07 8.40 42.58
N PRO A 361 29.80 7.41 42.03
CA PRO A 361 30.42 7.41 40.70
C PRO A 361 29.69 6.51 39.71
N SER A 362 29.37 7.05 38.53
CA SER A 362 28.79 6.30 37.42
C SER A 362 29.80 5.27 36.89
N ALA A 363 29.76 4.05 37.42
CA ALA A 363 30.35 2.91 36.74
C ALA A 363 29.75 2.83 35.33
N SER A 364 30.61 2.67 34.33
CA SER A 364 30.19 2.46 32.95
C SER A 364 29.20 1.28 32.90
N PRO A 365 28.12 1.38 32.11
CA PRO A 365 27.13 0.32 32.02
C PRO A 365 27.83 -0.96 31.53
N THR A 366 27.76 -2.02 32.32
CA THR A 366 28.37 -3.32 32.00
C THR A 366 27.34 -4.21 31.30
N LEU A 367 27.77 -4.96 30.29
CA LEU A 367 26.93 -5.98 29.66
C LEU A 367 26.73 -7.13 30.65
N ILE A 368 25.47 -7.44 30.98
CA ILE A 368 25.11 -8.54 31.86
C ILE A 368 24.13 -9.49 31.18
N HIS A 369 24.15 -10.75 31.62
CA HIS A 369 23.23 -11.80 31.19
C HIS A 369 22.34 -12.22 32.36
N ILE A 370 21.04 -11.97 32.28
CA ILE A 370 20.09 -12.40 33.32
C ILE A 370 19.46 -13.75 32.91
N ARG A 371 19.69 -14.84 33.67
CA ARG A 371 19.15 -16.19 33.39
C ARG A 371 17.70 -16.38 33.80
N ASN A 372 16.96 -17.18 33.03
CA ASN A 372 15.56 -17.56 33.26
C ASN A 372 15.43 -19.04 33.61
N ASP A 373 15.65 -19.43 34.87
CA ASP A 373 15.64 -20.85 35.30
C ASP A 373 14.23 -21.43 35.53
N GLY A 374 13.19 -20.86 34.89
CA GLY A 374 11.78 -21.15 35.18
C GLY A 374 11.14 -22.36 34.48
N LEU A 375 11.84 -23.10 33.59
CA LEU A 375 11.24 -24.21 32.84
C LEU A 375 12.21 -25.40 32.71
N SER A 376 12.12 -26.34 33.63
CA SER A 376 12.72 -27.68 33.51
C SER A 376 11.80 -28.60 32.69
N LYS A 377 12.33 -29.19 31.60
CA LYS A 377 11.80 -30.42 30.96
C LYS A 377 12.95 -31.31 30.45
N LYS A 378 13.13 -32.42 31.19
CA LYS A 378 13.54 -33.82 30.89
C LYS A 378 14.66 -34.15 29.87
N SER A 379 15.55 -35.01 30.37
CA SER A 379 16.75 -35.66 29.80
C SER A 379 16.49 -36.81 28.80
N ALA A 380 17.41 -37.02 27.85
CA ALA A 380 18.40 -38.12 27.79
C ALA A 380 18.82 -38.40 26.33
N ASP A 381 20.12 -38.36 26.01
CA ASP A 381 20.67 -38.86 24.74
C ASP A 381 22.01 -39.58 24.97
N ALA A 382 22.14 -40.77 24.37
CA ALA A 382 23.08 -41.82 24.72
C ALA A 382 24.40 -41.81 23.88
N ASN A 383 25.09 -40.68 23.79
CA ASN A 383 26.27 -40.53 22.89
C ASN A 383 27.51 -39.84 23.51
N GLN A 384 27.77 -40.04 24.81
CA GLN A 384 28.91 -39.42 25.52
C GLN A 384 30.08 -40.42 25.75
N GLN A 385 31.32 -40.02 25.42
CA GLN A 385 32.57 -40.72 25.75
C GLN A 385 33.37 -39.93 26.79
N TYR A 386 34.25 -40.60 27.54
CA TYR A 386 34.89 -40.05 28.73
C TYR A 386 36.44 -40.08 28.65
N TRP A 387 37.08 -39.01 29.11
CA TRP A 387 38.52 -38.96 29.40
C TRP A 387 38.72 -38.92 30.92
N LEU A 388 39.54 -39.82 31.45
CA LEU A 388 39.89 -39.87 32.86
C LEU A 388 41.25 -39.19 33.06
N TYR A 389 41.33 -38.25 34.00
CA TYR A 389 42.60 -37.72 34.48
C TYR A 389 42.69 -38.05 35.97
N ASP A 390 43.80 -38.64 36.38
CA ASP A 390 44.02 -38.96 37.79
C ASP A 390 44.77 -37.80 38.45
N ASP A 391 44.08 -37.06 39.33
CA ASP A 391 44.68 -35.92 40.04
C ASP A 391 45.93 -36.32 40.83
N ASP A 392 46.01 -37.57 41.32
CA ASP A 392 47.18 -38.05 42.07
C ASP A 392 48.40 -38.23 41.14
N GLU A 393 48.23 -38.75 39.92
CA GLU A 393 49.33 -38.92 38.95
C GLU A 393 49.88 -37.58 38.41
N PHE A 394 49.01 -36.58 38.21
CA PHE A 394 49.46 -35.23 37.82
C PHE A 394 50.09 -34.46 38.97
N ALA A 395 49.66 -34.70 40.21
CA ALA A 395 50.27 -34.13 41.40
C ALA A 395 51.70 -34.65 41.63
N GLU A 396 52.01 -35.91 41.29
CA GLU A 396 53.36 -36.48 41.38
C GLU A 396 54.39 -35.74 40.50
N VAL A 397 53.96 -35.23 39.34
CA VAL A 397 54.78 -34.39 38.45
C VAL A 397 54.60 -32.88 38.70
N ASN A 398 53.98 -32.52 39.83
CA ASN A 398 53.76 -31.15 40.29
C ASN A 398 52.90 -30.28 39.35
N LEU A 399 51.90 -30.91 38.71
CA LEU A 399 50.95 -30.26 37.83
C LEU A 399 49.51 -30.32 38.40
N GLU A 400 48.77 -29.24 38.26
CA GLU A 400 47.35 -29.14 38.63
C GLU A 400 46.52 -28.80 37.39
N LEU A 401 45.38 -29.47 37.18
CA LEU A 401 44.43 -29.12 36.12
C LEU A 401 43.66 -27.86 36.51
N VAL A 402 43.82 -26.78 35.74
CA VAL A 402 43.28 -25.45 36.08
C VAL A 402 42.02 -25.10 35.28
N ASP A 403 41.93 -25.53 34.03
CA ASP A 403 40.79 -25.18 33.17
C ASP A 403 40.65 -26.14 32.00
N VAL A 404 39.42 -26.34 31.51
CA VAL A 404 39.09 -27.23 30.38
C VAL A 404 38.09 -26.52 29.48
N VAL A 405 38.30 -26.56 28.16
CA VAL A 405 37.44 -25.93 27.15
C VAL A 405 36.99 -26.94 26.09
N PRO A 406 35.68 -27.08 25.81
CA PRO A 406 34.55 -26.39 26.44
C PRO A 406 34.35 -26.76 27.92
N ARG A 407 34.05 -25.78 28.79
CA ARG A 407 33.85 -26.05 30.24
C ARG A 407 32.71 -27.02 30.56
N SER A 408 31.74 -27.15 29.65
CA SER A 408 30.68 -28.16 29.74
C SER A 408 31.19 -29.60 29.70
N CYS A 409 32.43 -29.80 29.26
CA CYS A 409 33.08 -31.09 29.21
C CYS A 409 33.75 -31.46 30.54
N TRP A 410 33.91 -30.56 31.51
CA TRP A 410 34.64 -30.87 32.74
C TRP A 410 33.70 -31.19 33.90
N ASP A 411 33.72 -32.44 34.35
CA ASP A 411 33.04 -32.90 35.56
C ASP A 411 34.05 -32.95 36.72
N GLN A 412 34.15 -31.81 37.43
CA GLN A 412 35.13 -31.60 38.50
C GLN A 412 34.87 -32.47 39.74
N GLU A 413 33.64 -32.95 39.96
CA GLU A 413 33.31 -33.84 41.09
C GLU A 413 33.71 -35.29 40.83
N ARG A 414 33.94 -35.67 39.57
CA ARG A 414 34.27 -37.04 39.16
C ARG A 414 35.67 -37.23 38.58
N ALA A 415 36.45 -36.15 38.43
CA ALA A 415 37.74 -36.13 37.74
C ALA A 415 37.67 -36.65 36.29
N VAL A 416 36.60 -36.31 35.56
CA VAL A 416 36.36 -36.78 34.19
C VAL A 416 36.14 -35.61 33.23
N ILE A 417 36.67 -35.72 32.01
CA ILE A 417 36.39 -34.82 30.90
C ILE A 417 35.51 -35.54 29.86
N ILE A 418 34.28 -35.08 29.66
CA ILE A 418 33.25 -35.66 28.79
C ILE A 418 33.34 -35.06 27.38
N SER A 419 33.45 -35.91 26.35
CA SER A 419 33.42 -35.47 24.95
C SER A 419 32.25 -36.13 24.19
N THR A 420 31.65 -35.38 23.26
CA THR A 420 30.52 -35.83 22.44
C THR A 420 30.96 -35.97 20.98
N ILE A 421 30.69 -37.14 20.38
CA ILE A 421 30.99 -37.38 18.97
C ILE A 421 29.81 -36.86 18.13
N ALA A 422 30.04 -35.83 17.32
CA ALA A 422 29.05 -35.35 16.36
C ALA A 422 29.04 -36.22 15.09
N SER A 423 27.85 -36.54 14.58
CA SER A 423 27.65 -37.35 13.39
C SER A 423 28.06 -36.64 12.08
N SER A 424 28.77 -37.39 11.22
CA SER A 424 28.91 -37.30 9.75
C SER A 424 29.47 -36.04 9.07
N ASN A 425 29.76 -34.93 9.77
CA ASN A 425 30.23 -33.68 9.13
C ASN A 425 31.68 -33.28 9.46
N GLY A 426 32.62 -34.23 9.55
CA GLY A 426 34.07 -33.99 9.43
C GLY A 426 34.76 -33.03 10.43
N ALA A 427 34.03 -32.38 11.34
CA ALA A 427 34.58 -31.46 12.33
C ALA A 427 34.91 -32.23 13.61
N SER A 428 36.20 -32.51 13.82
CA SER A 428 36.74 -33.08 15.05
C SER A 428 36.43 -32.15 16.24
N HIS A 429 35.65 -32.62 17.23
CA HIS A 429 35.51 -31.90 18.50
C HIS A 429 36.83 -32.01 19.27
N GLN A 430 37.54 -30.89 19.40
CA GLN A 430 38.78 -30.79 20.16
C GLN A 430 38.48 -30.25 21.56
N THR A 431 38.96 -30.94 22.59
CA THR A 431 38.83 -30.53 23.99
C THR A 431 40.20 -30.10 24.51
N LEU A 432 40.31 -28.89 25.04
CA LEU A 432 41.56 -28.35 25.58
C LEU A 432 41.56 -28.48 27.09
N ALA A 433 42.62 -29.03 27.68
CA ALA A 433 42.84 -29.13 29.12
C ALA A 433 44.14 -28.40 29.48
N ARG A 434 44.10 -27.51 30.47
CA ARG A 434 45.23 -26.68 30.89
C ARG A 434 45.76 -27.12 32.23
N PHE A 435 47.05 -27.42 32.27
CA PHE A 435 47.76 -27.85 33.45
C PHE A 435 48.78 -26.80 33.88
N ARG A 436 48.82 -26.50 35.17
CA ARG A 436 49.70 -25.50 35.76
C ARG A 436 50.71 -26.16 36.68
N HIS A 437 51.95 -25.72 36.58
CA HIS A 437 52.99 -26.10 37.54
C HIS A 437 52.94 -25.19 38.77
N ASN A 438 53.06 -25.79 39.96
CA ASN A 438 52.83 -25.09 41.25
C ASN A 438 53.86 -23.99 41.56
N GLU A 439 55.08 -24.07 41.02
CA GLU A 439 56.07 -23.01 41.19
C GLU A 439 55.73 -21.75 40.37
N GLY A 440 55.88 -20.58 40.99
CA GLY A 440 55.55 -19.30 40.37
C GLY A 440 56.50 -18.92 39.23
N GLY A 441 55.94 -18.49 38.09
CA GLY A 441 56.69 -17.93 36.96
C GLY A 441 56.81 -18.81 35.71
N SER A 442 56.32 -20.05 35.75
CA SER A 442 56.33 -20.95 34.57
C SER A 442 55.14 -20.77 33.65
N ARG A 443 55.32 -21.16 32.39
CA ARG A 443 54.23 -21.29 31.41
C ARG A 443 53.39 -22.52 31.71
N ASP A 444 52.09 -22.41 31.49
CA ASP A 444 51.14 -23.51 31.68
C ASP A 444 51.17 -24.44 30.45
N PHE A 445 50.91 -25.72 30.67
CA PHE A 445 50.74 -26.69 29.60
C PHE A 445 49.29 -26.69 29.13
N VAL A 446 49.08 -26.85 27.82
CA VAL A 446 47.76 -27.03 27.21
C VAL A 446 47.80 -28.33 26.42
N ILE A 447 46.95 -29.28 26.81
CA ILE A 447 46.75 -30.56 26.14
C ILE A 447 45.47 -30.46 25.32
N VAL A 448 45.55 -30.61 24.00
CA VAL A 448 44.39 -30.72 23.13
C VAL A 448 44.09 -32.21 22.91
N LEU A 449 42.87 -32.63 23.20
CA LEU A 449 42.36 -34.00 23.09
C LEU A 449 41.39 -34.07 21.91
N GLU A 450 41.56 -35.07 21.05
CA GLU A 450 40.76 -35.24 19.84
C GLU A 450 40.42 -36.72 19.61
N PHE A 451 39.17 -37.00 19.25
CA PHE A 451 38.75 -38.32 18.76
C PHE A 451 38.65 -38.31 17.24
N LYS A 452 39.32 -39.27 16.58
CA LYS A 452 39.19 -39.52 15.14
C LYS A 452 38.52 -40.86 14.90
N GLN A 453 37.45 -40.84 14.09
CA GLN A 453 36.73 -42.05 13.69
C GLN A 453 37.36 -42.61 12.40
N GLN A 454 38.01 -43.77 12.48
CA GLN A 454 38.50 -44.53 11.33
C GLN A 454 37.74 -45.86 11.23
N GLY A 455 36.69 -45.90 10.40
CA GLY A 455 35.83 -47.07 10.25
C GLY A 455 34.99 -47.35 11.51
N THR A 456 35.05 -48.57 12.04
CA THR A 456 34.35 -48.98 13.28
C THR A 456 35.19 -48.75 14.56
N CYS A 457 36.42 -48.24 14.44
CA CYS A 457 37.34 -48.02 15.55
C CYS A 457 37.53 -46.51 15.80
N ILE A 458 37.59 -46.11 17.07
CA ILE A 458 37.77 -44.71 17.50
C ILE A 458 39.20 -44.59 18.02
N GLU A 459 40.01 -43.74 17.37
CA GLU A 459 41.37 -43.43 17.80
C GLU A 459 41.40 -42.12 18.60
N ALA A 460 42.05 -42.16 19.76
CA ALA A 460 42.32 -41.01 20.61
C ALA A 460 43.67 -40.37 20.24
N GLN A 461 43.69 -39.06 19.99
CA GLN A 461 44.92 -38.28 19.72
C GLN A 461 45.04 -37.11 20.70
N CYS A 462 46.28 -36.76 21.07
CA CYS A 462 46.58 -35.57 21.86
C CYS A 462 47.72 -34.75 21.25
N CYS A 463 47.70 -33.44 21.49
CA CYS A 463 48.87 -32.58 21.29
C CYS A 463 49.12 -31.67 22.50
N VAL A 464 50.40 -31.41 22.80
CA VAL A 464 50.83 -30.67 23.98
C VAL A 464 51.53 -29.37 23.56
N MET A 465 51.09 -28.25 24.14
CA MET A 465 51.61 -26.90 23.88
C MET A 465 51.88 -26.17 25.21
N ILE A 466 52.58 -25.03 25.16
CA ILE A 466 52.70 -24.12 26.30
C ILE A 466 51.96 -22.81 26.04
N CYS A 467 51.46 -22.18 27.08
CA CYS A 467 50.88 -20.84 27.02
C CYS A 467 51.25 -20.01 28.25
N CYS A 468 51.23 -18.69 28.11
CA CYS A 468 51.35 -17.79 29.25
C CYS A 468 50.17 -17.97 30.21
N ARG A 469 50.42 -17.82 31.51
CA ARG A 469 49.38 -17.90 32.58
C ARG A 469 48.16 -17.00 32.33
N ASN A 470 48.38 -15.90 31.62
CA ASN A 470 47.37 -14.86 31.38
C ASN A 470 46.60 -15.07 30.07
N THR A 471 46.99 -16.03 29.22
CA THR A 471 46.31 -16.28 27.94
C THR A 471 45.02 -17.07 28.18
N SER A 472 43.90 -16.56 27.67
CA SER A 472 42.60 -17.23 27.79
C SER A 472 42.54 -18.44 26.87
N LEU A 473 42.04 -19.58 27.37
CA LEU A 473 41.78 -20.76 26.52
C LEU A 473 40.64 -20.51 25.53
N GLN A 474 39.75 -19.54 25.82
CA GLN A 474 38.63 -19.19 24.94
C GLN A 474 39.12 -18.44 23.69
N GLU A 475 40.04 -17.47 23.86
CA GLU A 475 40.74 -16.80 22.75
C GLU A 475 41.52 -17.80 21.88
N LEU A 476 42.15 -18.78 22.54
CA LEU A 476 42.91 -19.84 21.88
C LEU A 476 42.00 -20.79 21.08
N THR A 477 40.74 -20.97 21.50
CA THR A 477 39.75 -21.82 20.81
C THR A 477 39.24 -21.16 19.52
N GLU A 478 39.02 -19.85 19.53
CA GLU A 478 38.54 -19.11 18.34
C GLU A 478 39.56 -19.09 17.20
N LYS A 479 40.85 -19.15 17.53
CA LYS A 479 41.98 -19.14 16.56
C LYS A 479 42.75 -20.46 16.54
N LEU A 480 42.16 -21.52 17.10
CA LEU A 480 42.79 -22.81 17.35
C LEU A 480 43.36 -23.42 16.07
N GLN A 481 42.63 -23.32 14.96
CA GLN A 481 43.01 -23.88 13.65
C GLN A 481 44.39 -23.40 13.16
N TYR A 482 44.76 -22.15 13.46
CA TYR A 482 46.05 -21.56 13.06
C TYR A 482 47.20 -22.05 13.95
N VAL A 483 46.93 -22.26 15.24
CA VAL A 483 47.91 -22.70 16.26
C VAL A 483 48.13 -24.21 16.20
N THR A 484 47.07 -25.01 16.06
CA THR A 484 47.11 -26.48 16.01
C THR A 484 47.81 -27.01 14.77
N GLN A 485 47.82 -26.27 13.65
CA GLN A 485 48.53 -26.69 12.44
C GLN A 485 50.05 -26.83 12.67
N LYS A 486 50.64 -26.03 13.58
CA LYS A 486 52.06 -26.11 13.96
C LYS A 486 52.34 -27.06 15.14
N ALA A 487 51.31 -27.43 15.90
CA ALA A 487 51.38 -28.29 17.09
C ALA A 487 50.91 -29.74 16.86
N SER A 488 50.28 -30.03 15.72
CA SER A 488 49.75 -31.36 15.39
C SER A 488 50.83 -32.44 15.46
N GLY A 489 50.53 -33.54 16.15
CA GLY A 489 51.42 -34.69 16.32
C GLY A 489 52.46 -34.59 17.44
N LYS A 490 52.58 -33.45 18.13
CA LYS A 490 53.54 -33.26 19.22
C LYS A 490 52.95 -33.68 20.57
N ARG A 491 53.49 -34.73 21.18
CA ARG A 491 53.03 -35.28 22.49
C ARG A 491 53.85 -34.82 23.68
N SER A 492 54.77 -33.88 23.48
CA SER A 492 55.68 -33.40 24.52
C SER A 492 55.96 -31.90 24.37
N ALA A 493 56.07 -31.20 25.50
CA ALA A 493 56.43 -29.78 25.54
C ALA A 493 57.28 -29.46 26.77
N SER A 494 58.05 -28.38 26.73
CA SER A 494 58.84 -27.91 27.87
C SER A 494 58.44 -26.49 28.27
N ASN A 495 58.14 -26.29 29.55
CA ASN A 495 57.93 -24.95 30.11
C ASN A 495 59.20 -24.38 30.79
N GLY A 496 60.34 -25.06 30.64
CA GLY A 496 61.62 -24.69 31.24
C GLY A 496 61.86 -25.24 32.65
N LEU A 497 60.81 -25.66 33.37
CA LEU A 497 60.91 -26.30 34.70
C LEU A 497 60.60 -27.81 34.62
N LEU A 498 59.65 -28.19 33.76
CA LEU A 498 59.21 -29.56 33.51
C LEU A 498 59.24 -29.84 32.01
N HIS A 499 59.70 -31.03 31.64
CA HIS A 499 59.56 -31.57 30.30
C HIS A 499 58.45 -32.62 30.33
N LEU A 500 57.26 -32.24 29.89
CA LEU A 500 56.06 -33.07 30.01
C LEU A 500 55.86 -33.88 28.72
N GLY A 501 55.80 -35.20 28.85
CA GLY A 501 55.24 -36.13 27.87
C GLY A 501 53.84 -36.58 28.30
N VAL A 502 52.96 -36.88 27.34
CA VAL A 502 51.60 -37.35 27.63
C VAL A 502 51.30 -38.62 26.83
N THR A 503 50.85 -39.66 27.53
CA THR A 503 50.39 -40.91 26.93
C THR A 503 48.90 -41.13 27.20
N LEU A 504 48.20 -41.82 26.28
CA LEU A 504 46.77 -42.11 26.38
C LEU A 504 46.58 -43.63 26.44
N GLU A 505 46.03 -44.14 27.53
CA GLU A 505 45.77 -45.58 27.72
C GLU A 505 44.27 -45.88 27.65
N PRO A 506 43.82 -46.84 26.81
CA PRO A 506 42.41 -47.24 26.74
C PRO A 506 42.04 -48.22 27.89
N ASP A 507 40.87 -48.04 28.49
CA ASP A 507 40.29 -49.01 29.44
C ASP A 507 39.54 -50.12 28.68
N ALA A 508 39.81 -51.38 29.00
CA ALA A 508 39.26 -52.55 28.32
C ALA A 508 37.77 -52.83 28.62
N GLN A 509 37.16 -52.19 29.64
CA GLN A 509 35.78 -52.49 30.09
C GLN A 509 34.76 -51.35 29.90
N GLN A 510 35.18 -50.13 29.56
CA GLN A 510 34.30 -48.95 29.41
C GLN A 510 34.79 -48.03 28.27
N PRO A 511 33.94 -47.14 27.68
CA PRO A 511 34.36 -46.22 26.62
C PRO A 511 35.14 -45.03 27.19
N MET A 512 36.28 -45.29 27.83
CA MET A 512 37.10 -44.33 28.56
C MET A 512 38.59 -44.41 28.18
N PHE A 513 39.28 -43.27 28.19
CA PHE A 513 40.73 -43.16 27.98
C PHE A 513 41.39 -42.41 29.15
N ALA A 514 42.44 -42.99 29.75
CA ALA A 514 43.22 -42.37 30.82
C ALA A 514 44.36 -41.51 30.25
N ILE A 515 44.50 -40.28 30.74
CA ILE A 515 45.57 -39.36 30.37
C ILE A 515 46.70 -39.50 31.39
N LYS A 516 47.87 -39.98 30.97
CA LYS A 516 49.02 -40.19 31.85
C LYS A 516 50.15 -39.20 31.58
N PRO A 517 50.58 -38.40 32.58
CA PRO A 517 51.74 -37.54 32.46
C PRO A 517 53.04 -38.32 32.68
N GLU A 518 54.05 -38.04 31.87
CA GLU A 518 55.40 -38.60 32.00
C GLU A 518 56.43 -37.46 32.07
N ALA A 519 57.22 -37.39 33.14
CA ALA A 519 58.31 -36.43 33.26
C ALA A 519 59.54 -36.90 32.49
N LEU A 520 59.89 -36.21 31.41
CA LEU A 520 61.00 -36.57 30.53
C LEU A 520 62.34 -36.01 31.05
N PRO A 521 63.44 -36.77 30.97
CA PRO A 521 64.76 -36.33 31.45
C PRO A 521 65.45 -35.31 30.53
N TYR A 522 64.96 -35.10 29.30
CA TYR A 522 65.54 -34.19 28.30
C TYR A 522 64.46 -33.30 27.68
N PRO A 523 64.80 -32.05 27.29
CA PRO A 523 63.85 -31.14 26.62
C PRO A 523 63.48 -31.65 25.22
N PRO A 524 62.22 -31.48 24.77
CA PRO A 524 61.79 -31.88 23.44
C PRO A 524 62.29 -30.90 22.37
N ASP A 525 62.55 -31.42 21.16
CA ASP A 525 63.18 -30.67 20.04
C ASP A 525 62.43 -29.40 19.63
N VAL A 526 61.10 -29.37 19.75
CA VAL A 526 60.28 -28.21 19.36
C VAL A 526 59.12 -28.01 20.32
N THR A 527 59.13 -26.90 21.06
CA THR A 527 58.00 -26.48 21.90
C THR A 527 57.21 -25.36 21.22
N VAL A 528 55.88 -25.51 21.13
CA VAL A 528 54.99 -24.50 20.53
C VAL A 528 54.38 -23.63 21.64
N ASP A 529 54.58 -22.32 21.51
CA ASP A 529 54.01 -21.30 22.40
C ASP A 529 52.77 -20.68 21.77
N ALA A 530 51.60 -21.02 22.31
CA ALA A 530 50.32 -20.58 21.78
C ALA A 530 50.09 -19.07 21.94
N THR A 531 50.70 -18.43 22.95
CA THR A 531 50.51 -16.98 23.20
C THR A 531 51.16 -16.12 22.12
N ILE A 532 52.36 -16.50 21.67
CA ILE A 532 53.08 -15.77 20.61
C ILE A 532 52.36 -15.92 19.26
N GLU A 533 51.78 -17.08 18.98
CA GLU A 533 51.08 -17.31 17.72
C GLU A 533 49.72 -16.61 17.65
N LEU A 534 49.03 -16.44 18.78
CA LEU A 534 47.83 -15.59 18.88
C LEU A 534 48.13 -14.13 18.57
N GLN A 535 49.17 -13.55 19.19
CA GLN A 535 49.54 -12.14 18.99
C GLN A 535 49.89 -11.81 17.53
N LYS A 536 50.55 -12.73 16.82
CA LYS A 536 50.83 -12.56 15.38
C LYS A 536 49.56 -12.56 14.53
N SER A 537 48.56 -13.35 14.92
CA SER A 537 47.28 -13.41 14.21
C SER A 537 46.43 -12.16 14.46
N ASP A 538 46.45 -11.60 15.68
CA ASP A 538 45.76 -10.35 16.01
C ASP A 538 46.30 -9.19 15.18
N LEU A 539 47.62 -9.03 15.11
CA LEU A 539 48.28 -7.98 14.30
C LEU A 539 47.95 -8.07 12.81
N MET A 540 47.83 -9.28 12.26
CA MET A 540 47.48 -9.49 10.85
C MET A 540 46.04 -9.09 10.53
N LEU A 541 45.09 -9.33 11.45
CA LEU A 541 43.68 -8.95 11.28
C LEU A 541 43.51 -7.43 11.37
N GLU A 542 44.17 -6.78 12.34
CA GLU A 542 44.13 -5.33 12.53
C GLU A 542 44.69 -4.57 11.31
N LEU A 543 45.73 -5.11 10.66
CA LEU A 543 46.31 -4.58 9.42
C LEU A 543 45.37 -4.70 8.21
N VAL A 544 44.54 -5.75 8.15
CA VAL A 544 43.58 -5.93 7.05
C VAL A 544 42.36 -5.01 7.23
N GLU A 545 41.83 -4.92 8.46
CA GLU A 545 40.70 -4.04 8.77
C GLU A 545 41.05 -2.56 8.51
N THR A 546 42.24 -2.11 8.92
CA THR A 546 42.70 -0.74 8.66
C THR A 546 42.86 -0.42 7.17
N LEU A 547 43.31 -1.37 6.35
CA LEU A 547 43.40 -1.19 4.90
C LEU A 547 42.03 -1.14 4.22
N GLU A 548 41.06 -1.91 4.69
CA GLU A 548 39.68 -1.87 4.19
C GLU A 548 38.92 -0.59 4.60
N GLU A 549 39.18 -0.05 5.80
CA GLU A 549 38.59 1.21 6.26
C GLU A 549 39.12 2.41 5.48
N ILE A 550 40.43 2.43 5.16
CA ILE A 550 41.02 3.46 4.29
C ILE A 550 40.40 3.38 2.89
N GLY A 551 40.27 2.18 2.31
CA GLY A 551 39.66 2.00 0.99
C GLY A 551 38.18 2.40 0.91
N ARG A 552 37.40 2.15 1.98
CA ARG A 552 35.99 2.60 2.05
C ARG A 552 35.88 4.11 2.21
N SER A 553 36.75 4.71 3.01
CA SER A 553 36.77 6.17 3.22
C SER A 553 37.10 6.93 1.94
N ASP A 554 38.09 6.46 1.18
CA ASP A 554 38.47 7.07 -0.12
C ASP A 554 37.34 6.98 -1.15
N ALA A 555 36.59 5.87 -1.17
CA ALA A 555 35.45 5.69 -2.07
C ALA A 555 34.25 6.58 -1.69
N GLU A 556 33.96 6.72 -0.39
CA GLU A 556 32.91 7.62 0.10
C GLU A 556 33.24 9.10 -0.17
N GLU A 557 34.51 9.51 -0.03
CA GLU A 557 34.94 10.88 -0.33
C GLU A 557 34.77 11.22 -1.82
N GLU A 558 35.14 10.31 -2.72
CA GLU A 558 34.97 10.49 -4.17
C GLU A 558 33.48 10.59 -4.54
N GLU A 559 32.62 9.75 -3.95
CA GLU A 559 31.17 9.78 -4.19
C GLU A 559 30.55 11.10 -3.69
N LEU A 560 30.94 11.55 -2.49
CA LEU A 560 30.47 12.82 -1.92
C LEU A 560 30.90 14.02 -2.77
N ASN A 561 32.14 14.01 -3.29
CA ASN A 561 32.64 15.06 -4.17
C ASN A 561 31.90 15.09 -5.52
N GLN A 562 31.62 13.94 -6.12
CA GLN A 562 30.80 13.87 -7.35
C GLN A 562 29.37 14.36 -7.10
N ARG A 563 28.79 14.01 -5.96
CA ARG A 563 27.43 14.42 -5.59
C ARG A 563 27.34 15.92 -5.30
N ALA A 564 28.35 16.49 -4.65
CA ALA A 564 28.48 17.93 -4.42
C ALA A 564 28.61 18.69 -5.75
N LYS A 565 29.44 18.19 -6.68
CA LYS A 565 29.59 18.76 -8.03
C LYS A 565 28.27 18.73 -8.81
N CYS A 566 27.54 17.61 -8.76
CA CYS A 566 26.26 17.46 -9.45
C CYS A 566 25.18 18.39 -8.87
N LYS A 567 25.14 18.56 -7.54
CA LYS A 567 24.24 19.52 -6.86
C LYS A 567 24.59 20.97 -7.19
N SER A 568 25.88 21.31 -7.26
CA SER A 568 26.35 22.65 -7.66
C SER A 568 25.90 23.00 -9.08
N ASN A 569 26.09 22.10 -10.05
CA ASN A 569 25.65 22.29 -11.43
C ASN A 569 24.13 22.44 -11.54
N ARG A 570 23.37 21.67 -10.75
CA ARG A 570 21.90 21.79 -10.71
C ARG A 570 21.45 23.13 -10.13
N LEU A 571 22.14 23.64 -9.11
CA LEU A 571 21.84 24.94 -8.52
C LEU A 571 22.09 26.08 -9.53
N GLU A 572 23.17 26.02 -10.30
CA GLU A 572 23.41 27.00 -11.38
C GLU A 572 22.33 26.93 -12.46
N TRP A 573 21.93 25.72 -12.86
CA TRP A 573 20.84 25.55 -13.83
C TRP A 573 19.53 26.16 -13.34
N VAL A 574 19.15 25.89 -12.08
CA VAL A 574 17.93 26.46 -11.46
C VAL A 574 17.99 28.00 -11.38
N LYS A 575 19.17 28.58 -11.13
CA LYS A 575 19.34 30.04 -11.14
C LYS A 575 19.09 30.63 -12.53
N ARG A 576 19.62 30.00 -13.59
CA ARG A 576 19.37 30.43 -14.98
C ARG A 576 17.91 30.28 -15.38
N GLU A 577 17.27 29.18 -14.98
CA GLU A 577 15.84 28.95 -15.22
C GLU A 577 14.98 30.05 -14.58
N ARG A 578 15.30 30.41 -13.32
CA ARG A 578 14.61 31.49 -12.61
C ARG A 578 14.78 32.84 -13.32
N GLU A 579 16.00 33.16 -13.78
CA GLU A 579 16.27 34.40 -14.52
C GLU A 579 15.47 34.46 -15.84
N MET A 580 15.39 33.35 -16.58
CA MET A 580 14.55 33.28 -17.80
C MET A 580 13.07 33.52 -17.50
N VAL A 581 12.56 32.94 -16.41
CA VAL A 581 11.15 33.12 -16.00
C VAL A 581 10.87 34.56 -15.57
N GLU A 582 11.81 35.21 -14.89
CA GLU A 582 11.70 36.64 -14.52
C GLU A 582 11.68 37.55 -15.76
N ASP A 583 12.49 37.25 -16.77
CA ASP A 583 12.49 37.98 -18.04
C ASP A 583 11.19 37.76 -18.85
N GLU A 584 10.67 36.52 -18.87
CA GLU A 584 9.37 36.23 -19.50
C GLU A 584 8.23 36.97 -18.80
N LEU A 585 8.24 37.04 -17.46
CA LEU A 585 7.24 37.77 -16.70
C LEU A 585 7.24 39.25 -17.06
N LYS A 586 8.43 39.86 -17.20
CA LYS A 586 8.58 41.25 -17.62
C LYS A 586 8.05 41.49 -19.04
N ASN A 587 8.31 40.58 -19.96
CA ASN A 587 7.79 40.64 -21.33
C ASN A 587 6.26 40.50 -21.35
N LEU A 588 5.70 39.62 -20.53
CA LEU A 588 4.25 39.45 -20.38
C LEU A 588 3.58 40.71 -19.78
N GLU A 589 4.22 41.38 -18.83
CA GLU A 589 3.73 42.65 -18.28
C GLU A 589 3.74 43.78 -19.31
N GLU A 590 4.76 43.86 -20.18
CA GLU A 590 4.79 44.77 -21.32
C GLU A 590 3.70 44.43 -22.34
N ARG A 591 3.52 43.15 -22.66
CA ARG A 591 2.45 42.70 -23.56
C ARG A 591 1.07 43.05 -23.01
N ARG A 592 0.86 42.89 -21.70
CA ARG A 592 -0.39 43.29 -21.03
C ARG A 592 -0.67 44.78 -21.19
N ARG A 593 0.34 45.65 -21.02
CA ARG A 593 0.19 47.09 -21.26
C ARG A 593 -0.21 47.40 -22.69
N MET A 594 0.43 46.77 -23.68
CA MET A 594 0.06 46.97 -25.08
C MET A 594 -1.36 46.49 -25.40
N LEU A 595 -1.80 45.38 -24.81
CA LEU A 595 -3.16 44.87 -25.00
C LEU A 595 -4.23 45.80 -24.39
N VAL A 596 -3.94 46.43 -23.25
CA VAL A 596 -4.83 47.44 -22.65
C VAL A 596 -4.94 48.68 -23.53
N GLU A 597 -3.83 49.12 -24.13
CA GLU A 597 -3.82 50.22 -25.10
C GLU A 597 -4.64 49.86 -26.36
N GLU A 598 -4.46 48.64 -26.88
CA GLU A 598 -5.20 48.13 -28.03
C GLU A 598 -6.69 47.98 -27.76
N GLU A 599 -7.07 47.55 -26.55
CA GLU A 599 -8.47 47.48 -26.10
C GLU A 599 -9.13 48.87 -26.09
N SER A 600 -8.44 49.88 -25.58
CA SER A 600 -8.91 51.27 -25.60
C SER A 600 -9.11 51.79 -27.03
N ASN A 601 -8.16 51.51 -27.93
CA ASN A 601 -8.24 51.92 -29.34
C ASN A 601 -9.39 51.21 -30.08
N ARG A 602 -9.55 49.89 -29.87
CA ARG A 602 -10.67 49.13 -30.45
C ARG A 602 -12.02 49.58 -29.89
N ALA A 603 -12.09 49.96 -28.61
CA ALA A 603 -13.30 50.51 -28.03
C ALA A 603 -13.70 51.86 -28.67
N GLN A 604 -12.73 52.69 -29.05
CA GLN A 604 -12.98 53.90 -29.84
C GLN A 604 -13.46 53.57 -31.26
N GLU A 605 -12.84 52.61 -31.95
CA GLU A 605 -13.28 52.17 -33.28
C GLU A 605 -14.71 51.60 -33.26
N ILE A 606 -15.06 50.81 -32.24
CA ILE A 606 -16.42 50.28 -32.07
C ILE A 606 -17.42 51.42 -31.88
N ARG A 607 -17.03 52.50 -31.18
CA ARG A 607 -17.88 53.69 -31.02
C ARG A 607 -18.10 54.42 -32.36
N HIS A 608 -17.06 54.54 -33.18
CA HIS A 608 -17.17 55.13 -34.52
C HIS A 608 -17.99 54.24 -35.48
N LEU A 609 -17.85 52.93 -35.39
CA LEU A 609 -18.64 51.98 -36.19
C LEU A 609 -20.12 51.97 -35.78
N SER A 610 -20.43 52.14 -34.49
CA SER A 610 -21.82 52.21 -34.02
C SER A 610 -22.51 53.51 -34.48
N GLU A 611 -21.78 54.62 -34.51
CA GLU A 611 -22.23 55.89 -35.11
C GLU A 611 -22.51 55.71 -36.62
N ARG A 612 -21.60 55.05 -37.35
CA ARG A 612 -21.80 54.76 -38.78
C ARG A 612 -22.97 53.81 -39.04
N GLN A 613 -23.21 52.86 -38.15
CA GLN A 613 -24.32 51.92 -38.23
C GLN A 613 -25.67 52.61 -37.97
N ALA A 614 -25.71 53.61 -37.09
CA ALA A 614 -26.89 54.46 -36.92
C ALA A 614 -27.20 55.26 -38.19
N GLU A 615 -26.17 55.80 -38.86
CA GLU A 615 -26.29 56.54 -40.11
C GLU A 615 -26.79 55.66 -41.28
N ILE A 616 -26.34 54.41 -41.36
CA ILE A 616 -26.84 53.42 -42.33
C ILE A 616 -28.31 53.10 -42.08
N LYS A 617 -28.72 52.95 -40.82
CA LYS A 617 -30.10 52.65 -40.44
C LYS A 617 -31.05 53.79 -40.84
N GLU A 618 -30.60 55.03 -40.68
CA GLU A 618 -31.33 56.22 -41.13
C GLU A 618 -31.45 56.29 -42.67
N ASN A 619 -30.38 55.93 -43.39
CA ASN A 619 -30.40 55.83 -44.84
C ASN A 619 -31.35 54.71 -45.34
N GLN A 620 -31.41 53.58 -44.64
CA GLN A 620 -32.34 52.49 -44.92
C GLN A 620 -33.80 52.90 -44.67
N GLU A 621 -34.09 53.63 -43.59
CA GLU A 621 -35.42 54.21 -43.36
C GLU A 621 -35.80 55.22 -44.44
N ARG A 622 -34.86 56.03 -44.94
CA ARG A 622 -35.09 56.92 -46.09
C ARG A 622 -35.38 56.15 -47.38
N ALA A 623 -34.66 55.06 -47.64
CA ALA A 623 -34.92 54.19 -48.79
C ALA A 623 -36.28 53.47 -48.67
N PHE A 624 -36.65 53.03 -47.47
CA PHE A 624 -37.93 52.40 -47.18
C PHE A 624 -39.11 53.38 -47.32
N LYS A 625 -38.95 54.64 -46.89
CA LYS A 625 -39.94 55.70 -47.15
C LYS A 625 -40.11 55.97 -48.65
N ARG A 626 -39.04 55.94 -49.44
CA ARG A 626 -39.12 56.07 -50.91
C ARG A 626 -39.83 54.89 -51.57
N TRP A 627 -39.60 53.68 -51.08
CA TRP A 627 -40.28 52.46 -51.57
C TRP A 627 -41.76 52.44 -51.19
N SER A 628 -42.10 52.81 -49.95
CA SER A 628 -43.47 53.02 -49.49
C SER A 628 -44.22 54.06 -50.34
N HIS A 629 -43.52 55.14 -50.72
CA HIS A 629 -44.08 56.18 -51.58
C HIS A 629 -44.26 55.72 -53.04
N ALA A 630 -43.33 54.92 -53.58
CA ALA A 630 -43.47 54.30 -54.90
C ALA A 630 -44.62 53.28 -54.94
N ARG A 631 -44.84 52.55 -53.84
CA ARG A 631 -45.93 51.61 -53.65
C ARG A 631 -47.30 52.29 -53.58
N THR A 632 -47.44 53.37 -52.81
CA THR A 632 -48.69 54.15 -52.74
C THR A 632 -49.01 54.84 -54.07
N ARG A 633 -48.01 55.36 -54.79
CA ARG A 633 -48.20 55.95 -56.12
C ARG A 633 -48.61 54.93 -57.18
N TRP A 634 -48.22 53.66 -57.03
CA TRP A 634 -48.66 52.55 -57.87
C TRP A 634 -50.11 52.13 -57.56
N GLU A 635 -50.52 52.20 -56.29
CA GLU A 635 -51.90 51.99 -55.85
C GLU A 635 -52.84 53.13 -56.32
N GLU A 636 -52.36 54.38 -56.37
CA GLU A 636 -53.13 55.53 -56.88
C GLU A 636 -53.33 55.52 -58.41
N LEU A 637 -52.38 54.99 -59.18
CA LEU A 637 -52.45 54.89 -60.66
C LEU A 637 -53.44 53.83 -61.16
N TRP A 638 -53.93 52.95 -60.29
CA TRP A 638 -54.80 51.81 -60.66
C TRP A 638 -56.30 52.13 -60.57
N HIS A 639 -56.69 53.33 -60.09
CA HIS A 639 -58.09 53.73 -59.93
C HIS A 639 -58.67 54.54 -61.10
N ILE A 640 -58.22 54.33 -62.34
CA ILE A 640 -58.88 54.91 -63.53
C ILE A 640 -59.43 53.78 -64.42
N ASP A 641 -60.75 53.86 -64.59
CA ASP A 641 -61.67 53.10 -65.46
C ASP A 641 -62.00 51.66 -65.05
N GLY A 642 -63.01 51.54 -64.20
CA GLY A 642 -63.93 50.42 -64.23
C GLY A 642 -65.22 50.85 -64.92
N ASP A 643 -65.62 50.12 -65.96
CA ASP A 643 -67.03 49.90 -66.29
C ASP A 643 -67.22 48.48 -66.84
N GLU A 644 -68.21 47.81 -66.23
CA GLU A 644 -69.03 46.68 -66.71
C GLU A 644 -68.35 45.37 -67.16
N ASP A 645 -68.20 44.42 -66.23
CA ASP A 645 -69.12 43.27 -66.07
C ASP A 645 -68.46 42.17 -65.23
N GLY A 646 -69.24 41.63 -64.29
CA GLY A 646 -68.76 41.02 -63.06
C GLY A 646 -67.90 39.77 -63.19
N TYR A 647 -66.83 39.72 -62.38
CA TYR A 647 -66.33 38.56 -61.64
C TYR A 647 -65.55 39.10 -60.41
N GLU A 648 -65.78 38.53 -59.22
CA GLU A 648 -65.02 38.84 -58.01
C GLU A 648 -63.51 38.61 -58.26
N LEU A 649 -62.69 39.66 -58.14
CA LEU A 649 -61.24 39.53 -58.09
C LEU A 649 -60.72 40.13 -56.77
N GLU A 650 -60.23 39.24 -55.91
CA GLU A 650 -59.69 39.53 -54.59
C GLU A 650 -58.43 40.41 -54.63
N ARG A 651 -58.27 41.20 -53.56
CA ARG A 651 -57.11 42.03 -53.21
C ARG A 651 -55.79 41.29 -53.40
N ILE A 652 -54.90 41.82 -54.25
CA ILE A 652 -53.58 41.24 -54.49
C ILE A 652 -52.50 42.01 -53.70
N ASP A 653 -51.93 41.36 -52.69
CA ASP A 653 -50.82 41.89 -51.91
C ASP A 653 -49.50 41.80 -52.69
N GLY A 654 -48.53 42.70 -52.44
CA GLY A 654 -47.24 42.76 -53.16
C GLY A 654 -46.37 41.48 -53.09
N TRP A 655 -46.71 40.54 -52.20
CA TRP A 655 -46.18 39.17 -52.13
C TRP A 655 -46.54 38.34 -53.37
N THR A 656 -47.75 38.51 -53.88
CA THR A 656 -48.28 37.81 -55.05
C THR A 656 -47.60 38.26 -56.34
N LEU A 657 -47.12 39.51 -56.40
CA LEU A 657 -46.39 40.06 -57.55
C LEU A 657 -45.02 39.39 -57.73
N LEU A 658 -44.30 39.11 -56.64
CA LEU A 658 -43.04 38.37 -56.66
C LEU A 658 -43.24 36.89 -57.00
N ARG A 659 -44.35 36.30 -56.54
CA ARG A 659 -44.78 34.94 -56.93
C ARG A 659 -45.11 34.86 -58.42
N TRP A 660 -45.86 35.82 -58.96
CA TRP A 660 -46.18 35.93 -60.38
C TRP A 660 -44.93 36.18 -61.25
N ALA A 661 -44.02 37.06 -60.82
CA ALA A 661 -42.76 37.32 -61.52
C ALA A 661 -41.82 36.09 -61.55
N ALA A 662 -41.79 35.30 -60.46
CA ALA A 662 -41.08 34.03 -60.39
C ALA A 662 -41.74 32.95 -61.27
N GLU A 663 -43.07 32.90 -61.33
CA GLU A 663 -43.82 31.99 -62.22
C GLU A 663 -43.59 32.28 -63.70
N LYS A 664 -43.36 33.54 -64.06
CA LYS A 664 -43.13 33.99 -65.44
C LYS A 664 -41.65 34.09 -65.85
N GLY A 665 -40.72 33.86 -64.92
CA GLY A 665 -39.27 33.78 -65.21
C GLY A 665 -38.53 35.11 -65.35
N TYR A 666 -39.05 36.20 -64.78
CA TYR A 666 -38.49 37.55 -64.95
C TYR A 666 -37.39 37.95 -63.95
N VAL A 667 -37.06 37.10 -62.97
CA VAL A 667 -36.07 37.39 -61.91
C VAL A 667 -35.04 36.26 -61.84
N GLU A 668 -33.77 36.59 -61.64
CA GLU A 668 -32.72 35.60 -61.36
C GLU A 668 -33.12 34.74 -60.15
N MET A 669 -33.49 33.48 -60.40
CA MET A 669 -34.06 32.57 -59.39
C MET A 669 -33.13 32.32 -58.20
N VAL A 670 -31.82 32.47 -58.40
CA VAL A 670 -30.80 32.20 -57.39
C VAL A 670 -30.76 33.28 -56.30
N GLU A 671 -30.77 34.56 -56.68
CA GLU A 671 -30.76 35.65 -55.69
C GLU A 671 -32.08 35.68 -54.89
N LEU A 672 -33.18 35.38 -55.57
CA LEU A 672 -34.51 35.29 -54.99
C LEU A 672 -34.64 34.10 -54.01
N LEU A 673 -34.06 32.93 -54.33
CA LEU A 673 -34.05 31.77 -53.42
C LEU A 673 -33.31 32.07 -52.11
N ARG A 674 -32.17 32.75 -52.18
CA ARG A 674 -31.42 33.15 -50.98
C ARG A 674 -32.18 34.17 -50.15
N TRP A 675 -32.75 35.20 -50.78
CA TRP A 675 -33.52 36.23 -50.07
C TRP A 675 -34.78 35.65 -49.42
N THR A 676 -35.51 34.78 -50.12
CA THR A 676 -36.68 34.08 -49.55
C THR A 676 -36.28 33.13 -48.42
N ALA A 677 -35.13 32.47 -48.51
CA ALA A 677 -34.58 31.66 -47.43
C ALA A 677 -34.18 32.49 -46.20
N GLU A 678 -33.61 33.68 -46.39
CA GLU A 678 -33.27 34.63 -45.32
C GLU A 678 -34.51 35.22 -44.64
N LYS A 679 -35.62 35.37 -45.38
CA LYS A 679 -36.90 35.88 -44.85
C LYS A 679 -37.83 34.78 -44.31
N GLY A 680 -37.51 33.51 -44.53
CA GLY A 680 -38.27 32.37 -44.02
C GLY A 680 -39.51 32.00 -44.82
N TYR A 681 -39.60 32.39 -46.09
CA TYR A 681 -40.79 32.14 -46.91
C TYR A 681 -40.82 30.73 -47.52
N ALA A 682 -41.20 29.74 -46.70
CA ALA A 682 -41.19 28.33 -47.04
C ALA A 682 -41.97 27.98 -48.34
N GLU A 683 -43.17 28.55 -48.54
CA GLU A 683 -44.00 28.30 -49.74
C GLU A 683 -43.32 28.74 -51.04
N MET A 684 -42.58 29.85 -50.99
CA MET A 684 -41.87 30.38 -52.15
C MET A 684 -40.57 29.61 -52.40
N VAL A 685 -39.89 29.17 -51.33
CA VAL A 685 -38.74 28.26 -51.44
C VAL A 685 -39.17 26.94 -52.09
N GLU A 686 -40.31 26.36 -51.69
CA GLU A 686 -40.86 25.15 -52.30
C GLU A 686 -41.18 25.34 -53.79
N LEU A 687 -41.80 26.48 -54.15
CA LEU A 687 -42.09 26.82 -55.55
C LEU A 687 -40.80 26.96 -56.38
N LEU A 688 -39.78 27.63 -55.85
CA LEU A 688 -38.49 27.82 -56.52
C LEU A 688 -37.71 26.51 -56.68
N LEU A 689 -37.75 25.63 -55.68
CA LEU A 689 -37.17 24.28 -55.76
C LEU A 689 -37.86 23.43 -56.83
N LYS A 690 -39.21 23.46 -56.91
CA LYS A 690 -39.98 22.78 -57.98
C LYS A 690 -39.64 23.28 -59.39
N LYS A 691 -39.15 24.51 -59.52
CA LYS A 691 -38.71 25.12 -60.78
C LYS A 691 -37.23 24.91 -61.10
N GLY A 692 -36.50 24.17 -60.26
CA GLY A 692 -35.10 23.81 -60.50
C GLY A 692 -34.09 24.86 -60.05
N ALA A 693 -34.46 25.71 -59.07
CA ALA A 693 -33.50 26.64 -58.49
C ALA A 693 -32.33 25.89 -57.82
N ASP A 694 -31.10 26.31 -58.13
CA ASP A 694 -29.90 25.68 -57.59
C ASP A 694 -29.67 26.09 -56.13
N VAL A 695 -29.69 25.09 -55.24
CA VAL A 695 -29.53 25.24 -53.79
C VAL A 695 -28.07 25.39 -53.35
N ALA A 696 -27.11 25.12 -54.23
CA ALA A 696 -25.69 25.14 -53.94
C ALA A 696 -25.01 26.48 -54.28
N VAL A 697 -25.70 27.37 -55.01
CA VAL A 697 -25.09 28.64 -55.44
C VAL A 697 -24.86 29.55 -54.23
N ALA A 698 -23.60 29.94 -54.07
CA ALA A 698 -23.17 30.89 -53.07
C ALA A 698 -22.96 32.29 -53.67
N ASN A 699 -23.17 33.34 -52.87
CA ASN A 699 -22.80 34.69 -53.28
C ASN A 699 -21.26 34.90 -53.26
N LYS A 700 -20.80 36.12 -53.56
CA LYS A 700 -19.36 36.48 -53.51
C LYS A 700 -18.69 36.18 -52.16
N ASP A 701 -19.47 36.15 -51.08
CA ASP A 701 -19.01 35.83 -49.71
C ASP A 701 -19.17 34.35 -49.33
N GLY A 702 -19.54 33.47 -50.27
CA GLY A 702 -19.73 32.04 -49.99
C GLY A 702 -21.03 31.70 -49.25
N TRP A 703 -21.97 32.65 -49.10
CA TRP A 703 -23.24 32.42 -48.41
C TRP A 703 -24.24 31.69 -49.31
N THR A 704 -24.55 30.47 -48.92
CA THR A 704 -25.60 29.63 -49.53
C THR A 704 -26.98 29.92 -48.92
N PRO A 705 -28.08 29.56 -49.61
CA PRO A 705 -29.43 29.63 -49.04
C PRO A 705 -29.57 28.88 -47.71
N LEU A 706 -28.82 27.78 -47.53
CA LEU A 706 -28.82 27.00 -46.29
C LEU A 706 -28.12 27.73 -45.13
N ILE A 707 -27.01 28.43 -45.40
CA ILE A 707 -26.34 29.31 -44.40
C ILE A 707 -27.29 30.44 -43.98
N ALA A 708 -28.00 31.05 -44.93
CA ALA A 708 -28.97 32.12 -44.64
C ALA A 708 -30.13 31.62 -43.75
N ALA A 709 -30.75 30.49 -44.10
CA ALA A 709 -31.81 29.88 -43.30
C ALA A 709 -31.32 29.47 -41.91
N SER A 710 -30.09 28.95 -41.80
CA SER A 710 -29.50 28.52 -40.53
C SER A 710 -29.10 29.68 -39.63
N SER A 711 -28.66 30.81 -40.21
CA SER A 711 -28.35 32.03 -39.45
C SER A 711 -29.60 32.75 -38.92
N LYS A 712 -30.77 32.55 -39.53
CA LYS A 712 -32.05 33.18 -39.14
C LYS A 712 -32.99 32.23 -38.38
N GLY A 713 -32.66 30.94 -38.32
CA GLY A 713 -33.42 29.95 -37.57
C GLY A 713 -34.67 29.43 -38.28
N HIS A 714 -34.75 29.54 -39.61
CA HIS A 714 -35.93 29.10 -40.37
C HIS A 714 -35.90 27.58 -40.62
N VAL A 715 -36.46 26.83 -39.66
CA VAL A 715 -36.45 25.36 -39.63
C VAL A 715 -37.11 24.74 -40.87
N ASP A 716 -38.26 25.24 -41.29
CA ASP A 716 -39.01 24.68 -42.42
C ASP A 716 -38.28 24.90 -43.75
N VAL A 717 -37.66 26.07 -43.92
CA VAL A 717 -36.80 26.37 -45.06
C VAL A 717 -35.56 25.47 -45.06
N ALA A 718 -34.87 25.32 -43.92
CA ALA A 718 -33.70 24.46 -43.80
C ALA A 718 -34.03 22.99 -44.12
N ARG A 719 -35.20 22.51 -43.68
CA ARG A 719 -35.72 21.18 -44.01
C ARG A 719 -35.95 20.99 -45.51
N LEU A 720 -36.62 21.96 -46.16
CA LEU A 720 -36.89 21.92 -47.60
C LEU A 720 -35.59 21.92 -48.42
N LEU A 721 -34.61 22.74 -48.03
CA LEU A 721 -33.31 22.82 -48.70
C LEU A 721 -32.49 21.52 -48.57
N LEU A 722 -32.50 20.88 -47.40
CA LEU A 722 -31.81 19.59 -47.20
C LEU A 722 -32.52 18.43 -47.90
N ALA A 723 -33.85 18.47 -48.00
CA ALA A 723 -34.64 17.46 -48.72
C ALA A 723 -34.43 17.51 -50.25
N ALA A 724 -34.05 18.67 -50.79
CA ALA A 724 -33.78 18.85 -52.22
C ALA A 724 -32.52 18.13 -52.73
N GLY A 725 -31.74 17.48 -51.87
CA GLY A 725 -30.65 16.56 -52.25
C GLY A 725 -29.35 17.20 -52.75
N GLY A 726 -29.37 18.49 -53.12
CA GLY A 726 -28.20 19.24 -53.62
C GLY A 726 -27.50 20.16 -52.61
N ALA A 727 -28.07 20.38 -51.43
CA ALA A 727 -27.51 21.31 -50.44
C ALA A 727 -26.39 20.65 -49.61
N ASN A 728 -25.18 21.22 -49.66
CA ASN A 728 -24.08 20.77 -48.80
C ASN A 728 -24.26 21.32 -47.37
N ALA A 729 -24.57 20.44 -46.41
CA ALA A 729 -24.78 20.78 -45.01
C ALA A 729 -23.51 21.24 -44.26
N ASP A 730 -22.33 21.00 -44.83
CA ASP A 730 -21.02 21.40 -44.28
C ASP A 730 -20.30 22.41 -45.21
N CYS A 731 -21.07 23.14 -46.03
CA CYS A 731 -20.50 24.23 -46.84
C CYS A 731 -19.88 25.30 -45.94
N LYS A 732 -18.77 25.90 -46.38
CA LYS A 732 -18.10 26.98 -45.67
C LYS A 732 -18.24 28.28 -46.44
N ASP A 733 -18.57 29.36 -45.75
CA ASP A 733 -18.51 30.69 -46.35
C ASP A 733 -17.05 31.09 -46.63
N THR A 734 -16.81 31.94 -47.63
CA THR A 734 -15.44 32.29 -48.06
C THR A 734 -14.79 33.33 -47.17
N LYS A 735 -15.58 34.08 -46.39
CA LYS A 735 -15.10 35.21 -45.59
C LYS A 735 -14.62 34.78 -44.21
N TYR A 736 -15.38 33.93 -43.53
CA TYR A 736 -15.12 33.49 -42.16
C TYR A 736 -14.94 31.98 -42.03
N GLY A 737 -15.27 31.19 -43.05
CA GLY A 737 -15.17 29.73 -42.99
C GLY A 737 -16.24 29.08 -42.11
N GLN A 738 -17.35 29.80 -41.85
CA GLN A 738 -18.46 29.33 -41.03
C GLN A 738 -19.33 28.35 -41.82
N THR A 739 -19.71 27.28 -41.14
CA THR A 739 -20.66 26.30 -41.64
C THR A 739 -22.10 26.66 -41.22
N PRO A 740 -23.13 26.10 -41.87
CA PRO A 740 -24.52 26.23 -41.42
C PRO A 740 -24.70 25.91 -39.92
N LEU A 741 -23.96 24.91 -39.41
CA LEU A 741 -23.98 24.54 -37.99
C LEU A 741 -23.33 25.61 -37.10
N ILE A 742 -22.22 26.23 -37.53
CA ILE A 742 -21.61 27.34 -36.79
C ILE A 742 -22.57 28.53 -36.73
N CYS A 743 -23.24 28.87 -37.84
CA CYS A 743 -24.22 29.97 -37.87
C CYS A 743 -25.43 29.69 -36.98
N ALA A 744 -25.96 28.46 -36.99
CA ALA A 744 -27.05 28.06 -36.10
C ALA A 744 -26.60 28.09 -34.62
N ALA A 745 -25.38 27.64 -34.34
CA ALA A 745 -24.84 27.59 -32.98
C ALA A 745 -24.51 28.97 -32.41
N ALA A 746 -23.98 29.89 -33.22
CA ALA A 746 -23.68 31.26 -32.83
C ALA A 746 -24.94 32.09 -32.54
N ASN A 747 -26.05 31.80 -33.22
CA ASN A 747 -27.34 32.51 -33.07
C ASN A 747 -28.34 31.77 -32.15
N GLY A 748 -27.99 30.60 -31.61
CA GLY A 748 -28.83 29.89 -30.64
C GLY A 748 -30.01 29.12 -31.24
N HIS A 749 -29.95 28.78 -32.53
CA HIS A 749 -31.05 28.10 -33.23
C HIS A 749 -30.99 26.58 -33.06
N GLU A 750 -31.40 26.10 -31.88
CA GLU A 750 -31.39 24.69 -31.49
C GLU A 750 -32.08 23.76 -32.51
N ALA A 751 -33.30 24.09 -32.95
CA ALA A 751 -34.07 23.26 -33.87
C ALA A 751 -33.38 23.08 -35.24
N VAL A 752 -32.64 24.09 -35.71
CA VAL A 752 -31.84 23.98 -36.94
C VAL A 752 -30.54 23.22 -36.69
N ALA A 753 -29.86 23.45 -35.55
CA ALA A 753 -28.66 22.72 -35.17
C ALA A 753 -28.93 21.21 -35.02
N GLN A 754 -30.05 20.84 -34.40
CA GLN A 754 -30.54 19.46 -34.27
C GLN A 754 -30.77 18.84 -35.64
N LEU A 755 -31.50 19.54 -36.52
CA LEU A 755 -31.83 19.07 -37.86
C LEU A 755 -30.56 18.87 -38.71
N LEU A 756 -29.55 19.72 -38.57
CA LEU A 756 -28.26 19.56 -39.25
C LEU A 756 -27.46 18.36 -38.69
N LEU A 757 -27.38 18.20 -37.37
CA LEU A 757 -26.63 17.10 -36.72
C LEU A 757 -27.27 15.73 -36.96
N ASP A 758 -28.60 15.65 -37.10
CA ASP A 758 -29.32 14.40 -37.38
C ASP A 758 -29.11 13.88 -38.81
N THR A 759 -28.57 14.71 -39.72
CA THR A 759 -28.21 14.25 -41.07
C THR A 759 -27.04 13.25 -41.08
N GLY A 760 -26.24 13.19 -40.00
CA GLY A 760 -25.08 12.30 -39.88
C GLY A 760 -23.91 12.64 -40.81
N LYS A 761 -24.02 13.71 -41.61
CA LYS A 761 -23.03 14.15 -42.60
C LYS A 761 -22.27 15.42 -42.19
N VAL A 762 -22.62 16.01 -41.05
CA VAL A 762 -22.07 17.29 -40.56
C VAL A 762 -21.04 17.01 -39.46
N ASP A 763 -19.84 17.57 -39.59
CA ASP A 763 -18.83 17.53 -38.55
C ASP A 763 -19.15 18.54 -37.43
N ALA A 764 -19.50 18.03 -36.24
CA ALA A 764 -19.79 18.84 -35.05
C ALA A 764 -18.57 19.64 -34.55
N ASN A 765 -17.36 19.30 -35.01
CA ASN A 765 -16.10 19.94 -34.65
C ASN A 765 -15.48 20.74 -35.81
N SER A 766 -16.23 20.97 -36.89
CA SER A 766 -15.76 21.74 -38.05
C SER A 766 -15.28 23.13 -37.61
N LYS A 767 -14.08 23.49 -38.07
CA LYS A 767 -13.41 24.75 -37.68
C LYS A 767 -13.65 25.85 -38.70
N ASP A 768 -13.89 27.06 -38.19
CA ASP A 768 -13.87 28.29 -38.98
C ASP A 768 -12.42 28.75 -39.28
N ASN A 769 -12.27 29.87 -40.00
CA ASN A 769 -10.95 30.39 -40.40
C ASN A 769 -10.07 30.77 -39.19
N ASN A 770 -10.64 30.97 -38.00
CA ASN A 770 -9.92 31.27 -36.76
C ASN A 770 -9.65 30.02 -35.92
N GLY A 771 -10.10 28.84 -36.38
CA GLY A 771 -9.94 27.57 -35.66
C GLY A 771 -11.04 27.31 -34.63
N ARG A 772 -12.10 28.13 -34.60
CA ARG A 772 -13.20 28.02 -33.63
C ARG A 772 -14.24 27.01 -34.10
N THR A 773 -14.83 26.29 -33.16
CA THR A 773 -15.86 25.26 -33.38
C THR A 773 -17.27 25.79 -33.08
N PRO A 774 -18.34 25.11 -33.56
CA PRO A 774 -19.72 25.43 -33.16
C PRO A 774 -19.90 25.54 -31.64
N LEU A 775 -19.25 24.65 -30.89
CA LEU A 775 -19.30 24.64 -29.43
C LEU A 775 -18.68 25.91 -28.81
N SER A 776 -17.57 26.40 -29.35
CA SER A 776 -16.93 27.63 -28.87
C SER A 776 -17.77 28.89 -29.13
N TRP A 777 -18.49 28.93 -30.26
CA TRP A 777 -19.42 30.01 -30.60
C TRP A 777 -20.66 30.00 -29.72
N ALA A 778 -21.27 28.83 -29.50
CA ALA A 778 -22.41 28.69 -28.58
C ALA A 778 -22.03 29.02 -27.13
N ALA A 779 -20.82 28.64 -26.71
CA ALA A 779 -20.30 28.90 -25.36
C ALA A 779 -20.00 30.39 -25.10
N GLU A 780 -19.47 31.12 -26.08
CA GLU A 780 -19.24 32.57 -25.98
C GLU A 780 -20.54 33.38 -25.95
N ARG A 781 -21.55 32.95 -26.71
CA ARG A 781 -22.82 33.67 -26.88
C ARG A 781 -23.88 33.31 -25.85
N GLY A 782 -23.62 32.33 -24.98
CA GLY A 782 -24.53 31.97 -23.88
C GLY A 782 -25.65 31.01 -24.27
N HIS A 783 -25.53 30.27 -25.38
CA HIS A 783 -26.60 29.41 -25.88
C HIS A 783 -26.58 28.03 -25.23
N GLU A 784 -27.14 27.95 -24.02
CA GLU A 784 -27.10 26.75 -23.17
C GLU A 784 -27.66 25.50 -23.83
N THR A 785 -28.82 25.58 -24.49
CA THR A 785 -29.48 24.41 -25.09
C THR A 785 -28.70 23.86 -26.29
N VAL A 786 -28.09 24.74 -27.08
CA VAL A 786 -27.18 24.37 -28.17
C VAL A 786 -25.89 23.73 -27.63
N VAL A 787 -25.32 24.25 -26.54
CA VAL A 787 -24.15 23.64 -25.88
C VAL A 787 -24.48 22.23 -25.41
N GLN A 788 -25.63 22.02 -24.75
CA GLN A 788 -26.05 20.68 -24.32
C GLN A 788 -26.23 19.72 -25.50
N LEU A 789 -26.88 20.18 -26.57
CA LEU A 789 -27.08 19.40 -27.79
C LEU A 789 -25.74 18.99 -28.43
N LEU A 790 -24.81 19.93 -28.58
CA LEU A 790 -23.49 19.66 -29.15
C LEU A 790 -22.69 18.67 -28.30
N LEU A 791 -22.74 18.79 -26.97
CA LEU A 791 -22.11 17.84 -26.05
C LEU A 791 -22.75 16.44 -26.15
N GLN A 792 -24.09 16.35 -26.26
CA GLN A 792 -24.80 15.09 -26.43
C GLN A 792 -24.42 14.39 -27.75
N LYS A 793 -24.18 15.16 -28.81
CA LYS A 793 -23.77 14.66 -30.13
C LYS A 793 -22.26 14.49 -30.29
N GLY A 794 -21.48 14.59 -29.20
CA GLY A 794 -20.06 14.24 -29.18
C GLY A 794 -19.09 15.34 -29.64
N ALA A 795 -19.47 16.61 -29.51
CA ALA A 795 -18.54 17.73 -29.76
C ALA A 795 -17.38 17.71 -28.74
N ASP A 796 -16.15 17.90 -29.22
CA ASP A 796 -14.95 17.90 -28.40
C ASP A 796 -14.76 19.26 -27.69
N VAL A 797 -14.72 19.20 -26.36
CA VAL A 797 -14.59 20.36 -25.47
C VAL A 797 -13.18 20.93 -25.40
N ASN A 798 -12.18 20.17 -25.84
CA ASN A 798 -10.76 20.53 -25.74
C ASN A 798 -10.21 21.14 -27.03
N VAL A 799 -11.04 21.30 -28.06
CA VAL A 799 -10.60 21.91 -29.31
C VAL A 799 -10.16 23.34 -29.05
N LYS A 800 -8.92 23.62 -29.44
CA LYS A 800 -8.29 24.92 -29.36
C LYS A 800 -8.39 25.65 -30.70
N ASP A 801 -8.66 26.94 -30.62
CA ASP A 801 -8.53 27.87 -31.74
C ASP A 801 -7.04 28.25 -31.98
N LYS A 802 -6.80 29.17 -32.92
CA LYS A 802 -5.44 29.66 -33.22
C LYS A 802 -4.76 30.39 -32.05
N ASP A 803 -5.52 30.90 -31.09
CA ASP A 803 -5.04 31.58 -29.89
C ASP A 803 -4.96 30.64 -28.67
N ALA A 804 -5.04 29.33 -28.89
CA ALA A 804 -5.07 28.29 -27.86
C ALA A 804 -6.28 28.38 -26.88
N ARG A 805 -7.33 29.13 -27.25
CA ARG A 805 -8.58 29.28 -26.49
C ARG A 805 -9.52 28.11 -26.77
N THR A 806 -10.19 27.65 -25.72
CA THR A 806 -11.18 26.57 -25.74
C THR A 806 -12.59 27.13 -25.56
N ALA A 807 -13.63 26.31 -25.79
CA ALA A 807 -15.00 26.71 -25.48
C ALA A 807 -15.18 27.18 -24.03
N LEU A 808 -14.42 26.59 -23.08
CA LEU A 808 -14.43 27.00 -21.67
C LEU A 808 -13.83 28.39 -21.45
N SER A 809 -12.73 28.75 -22.13
CA SER A 809 -12.14 30.09 -21.98
C SER A 809 -13.07 31.18 -22.52
N TYR A 810 -13.84 30.86 -23.57
CA TYR A 810 -14.85 31.77 -24.09
C TYR A 810 -16.05 31.90 -23.16
N ALA A 811 -16.56 30.80 -22.62
CA ALA A 811 -17.62 30.84 -21.61
C ALA A 811 -17.19 31.58 -20.33
N ALA A 812 -15.93 31.44 -19.92
CA ALA A 812 -15.35 32.14 -18.78
C ALA A 812 -15.18 33.64 -19.06
N GLY A 813 -14.67 34.02 -20.24
CA GLY A 813 -14.54 35.42 -20.63
C GLY A 813 -15.88 36.15 -20.78
N ALA A 814 -16.94 35.43 -21.15
CA ALA A 814 -18.31 35.95 -21.23
C ALA A 814 -19.14 35.75 -19.94
N GLU A 815 -18.53 35.22 -18.87
CA GLU A 815 -19.15 34.98 -17.55
C GLU A 815 -20.40 34.08 -17.54
N HIS A 816 -20.54 33.17 -18.50
CA HIS A 816 -21.69 32.25 -18.60
C HIS A 816 -21.56 31.06 -17.63
N LYS A 817 -21.92 31.28 -16.35
CA LYS A 817 -21.77 30.32 -15.24
C LYS A 817 -22.35 28.93 -15.51
N VAL A 818 -23.54 28.84 -16.11
CA VAL A 818 -24.20 27.55 -16.38
C VAL A 818 -23.43 26.75 -17.44
N ILE A 819 -22.94 27.41 -18.49
CA ILE A 819 -22.12 26.81 -19.54
C ILE A 819 -20.76 26.38 -18.98
N ILE A 820 -20.15 27.20 -18.12
CA ILE A 820 -18.91 26.84 -17.42
C ILE A 820 -19.11 25.54 -16.63
N GLN A 821 -20.22 25.41 -15.88
CA GLN A 821 -20.53 24.18 -15.14
C GLN A 821 -20.77 22.98 -16.07
N LEU A 822 -21.50 23.16 -17.17
CA LEU A 822 -21.74 22.10 -18.17
C LEU A 822 -20.44 21.62 -18.81
N LEU A 823 -19.58 22.55 -19.23
CA LEU A 823 -18.27 22.26 -19.84
C LEU A 823 -17.33 21.62 -18.81
N LEU A 824 -17.27 22.11 -17.57
CA LEU A 824 -16.48 21.49 -16.51
C LEU A 824 -16.95 20.07 -16.17
N ARG A 825 -18.27 19.82 -16.14
CA ARG A 825 -18.83 18.49 -15.93
C ARG A 825 -18.48 17.52 -17.06
N SER A 826 -18.48 17.99 -18.31
CA SER A 826 -18.03 17.20 -19.46
C SER A 826 -16.51 16.98 -19.50
N ARG A 827 -15.73 17.92 -18.93
CA ARG A 827 -14.26 17.84 -18.78
C ARG A 827 -13.84 16.95 -17.60
N ALA A 828 -14.72 16.78 -16.60
CA ALA A 828 -14.53 15.91 -15.44
C ALA A 828 -14.58 14.40 -15.75
N THR A 829 -14.48 14.02 -17.03
CA THR A 829 -14.13 12.66 -17.46
C THR A 829 -12.64 12.34 -17.26
N THR A 830 -11.82 13.28 -16.78
CA THR A 830 -10.49 12.97 -16.22
C THR A 830 -10.62 12.16 -14.93
N ALA A 831 -10.00 10.98 -14.94
CA ALA A 831 -10.11 9.88 -13.99
C ALA A 831 -10.22 10.30 -12.51
N TRP A 832 -11.42 10.16 -11.97
CA TRP A 832 -11.65 9.97 -10.55
C TRP A 832 -12.19 8.55 -10.33
N LEU A 833 -11.95 7.99 -9.14
CA LEU A 833 -12.43 6.67 -8.76
C LEU A 833 -13.96 6.63 -8.83
N ARG A 834 -14.52 6.17 -9.96
CA ARG A 834 -15.99 6.11 -10.17
C ARG A 834 -16.65 5.11 -9.24
N GLN A 835 -16.05 3.93 -9.08
CA GLN A 835 -16.57 2.86 -8.24
C GLN A 835 -15.45 1.87 -7.88
N THR A 836 -15.45 1.39 -6.63
CA THR A 836 -14.60 0.27 -6.20
C THR A 836 -15.46 -0.99 -6.13
N LEU A 837 -15.09 -2.02 -6.89
CA LEU A 837 -15.77 -3.31 -6.93
C LEU A 837 -15.11 -4.25 -5.91
N GLU A 838 -15.79 -4.50 -4.79
CA GLU A 838 -15.29 -5.33 -3.69
C GLU A 838 -16.02 -6.67 -3.64
N GLY A 839 -15.29 -7.77 -3.44
CA GLY A 839 -15.90 -9.08 -3.26
C GLY A 839 -14.94 -10.27 -3.30
N HIS A 840 -13.77 -10.15 -3.93
CA HIS A 840 -12.73 -11.17 -3.83
C HIS A 840 -12.12 -11.23 -2.42
N SER A 841 -11.83 -12.44 -1.90
CA SER A 841 -11.24 -12.64 -0.57
C SER A 841 -9.71 -12.65 -0.57
N HIS A 842 -9.08 -12.53 -1.75
CA HIS A 842 -7.64 -12.48 -1.94
C HIS A 842 -7.25 -11.50 -3.06
N TYR A 843 -5.95 -11.29 -3.28
CA TYR A 843 -5.41 -10.46 -4.36
C TYR A 843 -6.08 -10.73 -5.72
N VAL A 844 -6.46 -9.66 -6.40
CA VAL A 844 -6.93 -9.70 -7.79
C VAL A 844 -5.70 -9.73 -8.69
N SER A 845 -5.56 -10.79 -9.47
CA SER A 845 -4.40 -11.03 -10.33
C SER A 845 -4.56 -10.42 -11.72
N SER A 846 -5.78 -10.37 -12.23
CA SER A 846 -6.08 -9.89 -13.58
C SER A 846 -7.51 -9.37 -13.69
N VAL A 847 -7.71 -8.40 -14.58
CA VAL A 847 -9.01 -7.83 -14.90
C VAL A 847 -9.15 -7.64 -16.41
N ALA A 848 -10.35 -7.81 -16.94
CA ALA A 848 -10.64 -7.60 -18.35
C ALA A 848 -12.04 -7.03 -18.53
N PHE A 849 -12.21 -6.01 -19.38
CA PHE A 849 -13.53 -5.58 -19.82
C PHE A 849 -14.03 -6.48 -20.95
N SER A 850 -15.33 -6.70 -21.01
CA SER A 850 -15.96 -7.24 -22.21
C SER A 850 -15.86 -6.21 -23.35
N PRO A 851 -15.74 -6.66 -24.62
CA PRO A 851 -15.71 -5.78 -25.78
C PRO A 851 -16.88 -4.78 -25.86
N ASP A 852 -18.07 -5.17 -25.40
CA ASP A 852 -19.25 -4.29 -25.32
C ASP A 852 -19.22 -3.31 -24.13
N SER A 853 -18.18 -3.38 -23.29
CA SER A 853 -17.97 -2.59 -22.08
C SER A 853 -19.08 -2.70 -21.03
N ARG A 854 -19.96 -3.70 -21.11
CA ARG A 854 -21.07 -3.91 -20.16
C ARG A 854 -20.67 -4.77 -18.97
N VAL A 855 -19.66 -5.62 -19.14
CA VAL A 855 -19.20 -6.56 -18.12
C VAL A 855 -17.71 -6.36 -17.85
N LEU A 856 -17.32 -6.43 -16.59
CA LEU A 856 -15.93 -6.54 -16.19
C LEU A 856 -15.72 -7.93 -15.59
N ALA A 857 -14.67 -8.63 -15.99
CA ALA A 857 -14.21 -9.85 -15.35
C ALA A 857 -13.02 -9.54 -14.44
N SER A 858 -12.99 -10.15 -13.26
CA SER A 858 -11.82 -10.13 -12.36
C SER A 858 -11.45 -11.55 -11.95
N ALA A 859 -10.16 -11.87 -12.04
CA ALA A 859 -9.58 -13.11 -11.56
C ALA A 859 -8.81 -12.88 -10.25
N SER A 860 -8.86 -13.85 -9.35
CA SER A 860 -8.24 -13.72 -8.03
C SER A 860 -7.59 -15.03 -7.56
N TRP A 861 -6.73 -14.87 -6.57
CA TRP A 861 -6.14 -15.96 -5.80
C TRP A 861 -7.13 -16.61 -4.81
N ASP A 862 -8.39 -16.15 -4.76
CA ASP A 862 -9.47 -16.87 -4.09
C ASP A 862 -10.02 -18.07 -4.90
N ASN A 863 -9.37 -18.41 -6.00
CA ASN A 863 -9.72 -19.47 -6.96
C ASN A 863 -10.98 -19.18 -7.79
N THR A 864 -11.51 -17.95 -7.76
CA THR A 864 -12.72 -17.57 -8.48
C THR A 864 -12.46 -16.53 -9.56
N VAL A 865 -13.35 -16.51 -10.56
CA VAL A 865 -13.48 -15.39 -11.49
C VAL A 865 -14.84 -14.75 -11.26
N ARG A 866 -14.90 -13.42 -11.17
CA ARG A 866 -16.15 -12.69 -10.93
C ARG A 866 -16.49 -11.81 -12.12
N LEU A 867 -17.77 -11.78 -12.48
CA LEU A 867 -18.33 -10.93 -13.52
C LEU A 867 -19.13 -9.80 -12.89
N TRP A 868 -18.80 -8.57 -13.22
CA TRP A 868 -19.40 -7.35 -12.68
C TRP A 868 -20.11 -6.59 -13.78
N ASP A 869 -21.24 -6.00 -13.47
CA ASP A 869 -21.90 -5.04 -14.35
C ASP A 869 -21.17 -3.70 -14.29
N THR A 870 -20.73 -3.16 -15.42
CA THR A 870 -19.89 -1.94 -15.44
C THR A 870 -20.66 -0.65 -15.14
N ALA A 871 -21.98 -0.64 -15.39
CA ALA A 871 -22.82 0.53 -15.19
C ALA A 871 -23.23 0.69 -13.73
N THR A 872 -23.52 -0.43 -13.06
CA THR A 872 -24.02 -0.48 -11.67
C THR A 872 -22.95 -0.91 -10.67
N GLY A 873 -21.88 -1.56 -11.13
CA GLY A 873 -20.84 -2.20 -10.33
C GLY A 873 -21.33 -3.33 -9.43
N ARG A 874 -22.50 -3.92 -9.74
CA ARG A 874 -23.00 -5.10 -9.04
C ARG A 874 -22.33 -6.35 -9.56
N LEU A 875 -22.06 -7.30 -8.66
CA LEU A 875 -21.65 -8.64 -9.01
C LEU A 875 -22.80 -9.34 -9.77
N ARG A 876 -22.57 -9.69 -11.03
CA ARG A 876 -23.49 -10.49 -11.84
C ARG A 876 -23.37 -11.97 -11.53
N GLN A 877 -22.13 -12.48 -11.45
CA GLN A 877 -21.89 -13.89 -11.27
C GLN A 877 -20.49 -14.19 -10.72
N THR A 878 -20.40 -15.25 -9.91
CA THR A 878 -19.13 -15.85 -9.49
C THR A 878 -18.95 -17.17 -10.25
N LEU A 879 -17.85 -17.30 -10.97
CA LEU A 879 -17.44 -18.48 -11.70
C LEU A 879 -16.51 -19.30 -10.80
N GLU A 880 -17.06 -20.34 -10.20
CA GLU A 880 -16.36 -21.25 -9.30
C GLU A 880 -15.99 -22.54 -10.05
N GLY A 881 -14.80 -23.06 -9.78
CA GLY A 881 -14.41 -24.36 -10.32
C GLY A 881 -12.91 -24.63 -10.40
N HIS A 882 -12.07 -23.59 -10.44
CA HIS A 882 -10.62 -23.76 -10.34
C HIS A 882 -10.23 -24.25 -8.94
N SER A 883 -9.22 -25.13 -8.87
CA SER A 883 -8.74 -25.68 -7.59
C SER A 883 -7.55 -24.93 -7.00
N HIS A 884 -7.04 -23.91 -7.71
CA HIS A 884 -5.94 -23.06 -7.29
C HIS A 884 -6.09 -21.65 -7.89
N TYR A 885 -5.20 -20.75 -7.50
CA TYR A 885 -5.19 -19.32 -7.87
C TYR A 885 -5.41 -19.11 -9.36
N VAL A 886 -6.34 -18.21 -9.71
CA VAL A 886 -6.53 -17.77 -11.08
C VAL A 886 -5.54 -16.64 -11.34
N SER A 887 -4.74 -16.75 -12.39
CA SER A 887 -3.67 -15.80 -12.70
C SER A 887 -4.05 -14.79 -13.78
N SER A 888 -4.91 -15.18 -14.73
CA SER A 888 -5.27 -14.36 -15.87
C SER A 888 -6.69 -14.65 -16.36
N VAL A 889 -7.36 -13.62 -16.88
CA VAL A 889 -8.69 -13.71 -17.47
C VAL A 889 -8.76 -12.89 -18.77
N ALA A 890 -9.46 -13.41 -19.79
CA ALA A 890 -9.68 -12.71 -21.04
C ALA A 890 -11.08 -13.00 -21.59
N PHE A 891 -11.74 -11.99 -22.17
CA PHE A 891 -12.97 -12.17 -22.94
C PHE A 891 -12.66 -12.52 -24.39
N SER A 892 -13.53 -13.32 -25.02
CA SER A 892 -13.54 -13.43 -26.47
C SER A 892 -14.00 -12.09 -27.09
N PRO A 893 -13.47 -11.71 -28.26
CA PRO A 893 -13.90 -10.51 -28.99
C PRO A 893 -15.41 -10.43 -29.28
N ASP A 894 -16.10 -11.57 -29.38
CA ASP A 894 -17.56 -11.62 -29.54
C ASP A 894 -18.35 -11.51 -28.21
N SER A 895 -17.65 -11.36 -27.08
CA SER A 895 -18.17 -11.27 -25.71
C SER A 895 -18.95 -12.50 -25.21
N LYS A 896 -18.98 -13.61 -25.96
CA LYS A 896 -19.74 -14.82 -25.58
C LYS A 896 -19.00 -15.76 -24.66
N MET A 897 -17.67 -15.75 -24.73
CA MET A 897 -16.81 -16.64 -23.98
C MET A 897 -15.85 -15.86 -23.10
N LEU A 898 -15.47 -16.47 -21.98
CA LEU A 898 -14.43 -16.01 -21.08
C LEU A 898 -13.43 -17.13 -20.88
N ALA A 899 -12.15 -16.83 -20.95
CA ALA A 899 -11.09 -17.77 -20.62
C ALA A 899 -10.43 -17.38 -19.30
N SER A 900 -10.13 -18.37 -18.47
CA SER A 900 -9.36 -18.17 -17.23
C SER A 900 -8.20 -19.16 -17.14
N ALA A 901 -7.01 -18.66 -16.81
CA ALA A 901 -5.82 -19.46 -16.56
C ALA A 901 -5.56 -19.58 -15.06
N SER A 902 -5.16 -20.76 -14.61
CA SER A 902 -4.95 -21.04 -13.19
C SER A 902 -3.68 -21.86 -12.93
N TRP A 903 -3.23 -21.76 -11.68
CA TRP A 903 -2.17 -22.56 -11.09
C TRP A 903 -2.57 -24.03 -10.88
N ASP A 904 -3.84 -24.40 -11.14
CA ASP A 904 -4.26 -25.80 -11.24
C ASP A 904 -3.81 -26.50 -12.53
N ASN A 905 -2.96 -25.82 -13.32
CA ASN A 905 -2.42 -26.26 -14.61
C ASN A 905 -3.49 -26.37 -15.71
N THR A 906 -4.67 -25.78 -15.51
CA THR A 906 -5.77 -25.78 -16.48
C THR A 906 -6.11 -24.38 -16.96
N VAL A 907 -6.64 -24.32 -18.17
CA VAL A 907 -7.34 -23.14 -18.69
C VAL A 907 -8.81 -23.51 -18.85
N ARG A 908 -9.72 -22.67 -18.39
CA ARG A 908 -11.16 -22.93 -18.45
C ARG A 908 -11.87 -21.92 -19.34
N LEU A 909 -12.84 -22.42 -20.10
CA LEU A 909 -13.70 -21.63 -20.96
C LEU A 909 -15.11 -21.58 -20.36
N TRP A 910 -15.61 -20.37 -20.16
CA TRP A 910 -16.90 -20.09 -19.54
C TRP A 910 -17.80 -19.37 -20.53
N ASP A 911 -19.08 -19.67 -20.46
CA ASP A 911 -20.11 -18.91 -21.15
C ASP A 911 -20.41 -17.62 -20.37
N THR A 912 -20.31 -16.46 -21.00
CA THR A 912 -20.46 -15.17 -20.30
C THR A 912 -21.90 -14.84 -19.91
N ALA A 913 -22.88 -15.41 -20.63
CA ALA A 913 -24.29 -15.14 -20.40
C ALA A 913 -24.86 -15.97 -19.25
N THR A 914 -24.44 -17.23 -19.15
CA THR A 914 -24.91 -18.20 -18.16
C THR A 914 -23.91 -18.44 -17.03
N GLY A 915 -22.65 -18.04 -17.22
CA GLY A 915 -21.50 -18.32 -16.33
C GLY A 915 -21.24 -19.81 -16.10
N ARG A 916 -21.71 -20.67 -17.01
CA ARG A 916 -21.43 -22.10 -16.95
C ARG A 916 -20.07 -22.39 -17.55
N LEU A 917 -19.36 -23.33 -16.93
CA LEU A 917 -18.14 -23.90 -17.48
C LEU A 917 -18.49 -24.68 -18.76
N GLN A 918 -17.99 -24.24 -19.90
CA GLN A 918 -18.15 -24.95 -21.16
C GLN A 918 -17.08 -26.04 -21.31
N GLN A 919 -15.81 -25.70 -21.08
CA GLN A 919 -14.69 -26.61 -21.30
C GLN A 919 -13.54 -26.38 -20.31
N THR A 920 -12.81 -27.47 -20.00
CA THR A 920 -11.57 -27.44 -19.23
C THR A 920 -10.43 -27.94 -20.11
N LEU A 921 -9.54 -27.03 -20.50
CA LEU A 921 -8.38 -27.28 -21.34
C LEU A 921 -7.24 -27.79 -20.45
N LYS A 922 -7.03 -29.11 -20.47
CA LYS A 922 -5.95 -29.79 -19.75
C LYS A 922 -4.80 -30.08 -20.70
N GLY A 923 -3.58 -29.71 -20.32
CA GLY A 923 -2.40 -30.10 -21.09
C GLY A 923 -1.09 -29.48 -20.63
N HIS A 924 -1.10 -28.29 -20.02
CA HIS A 924 0.11 -27.70 -19.44
C HIS A 924 0.68 -28.60 -18.34
N ARG A 925 2.01 -28.68 -18.28
CA ARG A 925 2.70 -29.50 -17.26
C ARG A 925 2.84 -28.79 -15.92
N HIS A 926 2.70 -27.47 -15.92
CA HIS A 926 2.79 -26.61 -14.76
C HIS A 926 1.77 -25.45 -14.88
N HIS A 927 1.81 -24.52 -13.93
CA HIS A 927 0.84 -23.43 -13.78
C HIS A 927 0.64 -22.64 -15.07
N ALA A 928 -0.62 -22.40 -15.45
CA ALA A 928 -0.95 -21.48 -16.54
C ALA A 928 -0.94 -20.07 -15.97
N LEU A 929 -0.22 -19.14 -16.62
CA LEU A 929 0.02 -17.79 -16.11
C LEU A 929 -0.80 -16.74 -16.86
N SER A 930 -0.88 -16.84 -18.18
CA SER A 930 -1.55 -15.85 -19.03
C SER A 930 -2.42 -16.52 -20.08
N VAL A 931 -3.50 -15.85 -20.48
CA VAL A 931 -4.41 -16.31 -21.52
C VAL A 931 -4.86 -15.15 -22.40
N ALA A 932 -4.96 -15.39 -23.72
CA ALA A 932 -5.44 -14.41 -24.68
C ALA A 932 -6.26 -15.09 -25.78
N PHE A 933 -7.35 -14.46 -26.22
CA PHE A 933 -8.08 -14.87 -27.42
C PHE A 933 -7.49 -14.21 -28.66
N SER A 934 -7.50 -14.92 -29.78
CA SER A 934 -7.29 -14.30 -31.09
C SER A 934 -8.46 -13.35 -31.40
N PRO A 935 -8.21 -12.22 -32.09
CA PRO A 935 -9.28 -11.30 -32.52
C PRO A 935 -10.42 -11.94 -33.33
N ASP A 936 -10.16 -13.06 -34.02
CA ASP A 936 -11.19 -13.84 -34.72
C ASP A 936 -11.99 -14.81 -33.81
N SER A 937 -11.69 -14.86 -32.51
CA SER A 937 -12.27 -15.74 -31.48
C SER A 937 -12.10 -17.24 -31.71
N LYS A 938 -11.31 -17.68 -32.70
CA LYS A 938 -11.15 -19.11 -33.04
C LYS A 938 -10.03 -19.83 -32.29
N VAL A 939 -9.03 -19.07 -31.85
CA VAL A 939 -7.84 -19.60 -31.20
C VAL A 939 -7.66 -18.95 -29.84
N LEU A 940 -7.29 -19.75 -28.85
CA LEU A 940 -6.87 -19.28 -27.54
C LEU A 940 -5.39 -19.57 -27.36
N ALA A 941 -4.61 -18.59 -26.92
CA ALA A 941 -3.23 -18.80 -26.49
C ALA A 941 -3.17 -18.85 -24.96
N SER A 942 -2.37 -19.76 -24.43
CA SER A 942 -2.05 -19.80 -23.00
C SER A 942 -0.55 -19.93 -22.77
N ALA A 943 -0.05 -19.14 -21.84
CA ALA A 943 1.34 -19.15 -21.38
C ALA A 943 1.45 -19.91 -20.06
N SER A 944 2.57 -20.61 -19.84
CA SER A 944 2.76 -21.41 -18.65
C SER A 944 4.20 -21.39 -18.12
N TYR A 945 4.31 -21.77 -16.86
CA TYR A 945 5.54 -22.10 -16.16
C TYR A 945 6.26 -23.33 -16.74
N ASP A 946 5.64 -24.08 -17.66
CA ASP A 946 6.29 -25.18 -18.38
C ASP A 946 7.14 -24.73 -19.59
N ASN A 947 7.45 -23.44 -19.67
CA ASN A 947 8.23 -22.77 -20.72
C ASN A 947 7.57 -22.83 -22.12
N SER A 948 6.30 -23.25 -22.19
CA SER A 948 5.58 -23.38 -23.45
C SER A 948 4.41 -22.40 -23.57
N VAL A 949 4.10 -22.04 -24.81
CA VAL A 949 2.84 -21.41 -25.17
C VAL A 949 1.98 -22.42 -25.90
N ARG A 950 0.71 -22.57 -25.50
CA ARG A 950 -0.22 -23.50 -26.14
C ARG A 950 -1.32 -22.76 -26.88
N LEU A 951 -1.60 -23.23 -28.09
CA LEU A 951 -2.70 -22.75 -28.92
C LEU A 951 -3.83 -23.77 -28.88
N TRP A 952 -5.03 -23.32 -28.51
CA TRP A 952 -6.22 -24.14 -28.37
C TRP A 952 -7.28 -23.71 -29.37
N ASP A 953 -8.04 -24.67 -29.88
CA ASP A 953 -9.26 -24.42 -30.62
C ASP A 953 -10.39 -24.05 -29.65
N THR A 954 -11.00 -22.88 -29.82
CA THR A 954 -12.04 -22.39 -28.88
C THR A 954 -13.36 -23.14 -29.01
N ALA A 955 -13.68 -23.67 -30.19
CA ALA A 955 -14.92 -24.40 -30.41
C ALA A 955 -14.85 -25.82 -29.85
N MET A 956 -13.72 -26.52 -30.08
CA MET A 956 -13.56 -27.92 -29.69
C MET A 956 -12.79 -28.12 -28.37
N GLY A 957 -12.09 -27.10 -27.88
CA GLY A 957 -11.24 -27.19 -26.70
C GLY A 957 -10.01 -28.05 -26.87
N ARG A 958 -9.64 -28.33 -28.12
CA ARG A 958 -8.51 -29.21 -28.43
C ARG A 958 -7.24 -28.39 -28.56
N LEU A 959 -6.15 -28.94 -28.05
CA LEU A 959 -4.81 -28.40 -28.29
C LEU A 959 -4.52 -28.47 -29.79
N ARG A 960 -4.34 -27.31 -30.42
CA ARG A 960 -3.88 -27.20 -31.81
C ARG A 960 -2.38 -27.41 -31.89
N ARG A 961 -1.63 -26.71 -31.03
CA ARG A 961 -0.16 -26.70 -31.04
C ARG A 961 0.45 -26.30 -29.71
N THR A 962 1.67 -26.74 -29.49
CA THR A 962 2.58 -26.28 -28.44
C THR A 962 3.74 -25.55 -29.11
N LEU A 963 3.97 -24.29 -28.73
CA LEU A 963 5.09 -23.47 -29.14
C LEU A 963 6.16 -23.59 -28.06
N GLU A 964 7.22 -24.33 -28.38
CA GLU A 964 8.36 -24.56 -27.50
C GLU A 964 9.54 -23.75 -28.02
N GLY A 965 10.27 -23.11 -27.11
CA GLY A 965 11.49 -22.38 -27.48
C GLY A 965 12.02 -21.43 -26.42
N HIS A 966 11.17 -20.89 -25.55
CA HIS A 966 11.62 -20.12 -24.39
C HIS A 966 12.43 -21.01 -23.44
N ASN A 967 13.47 -20.43 -22.84
CA ASN A 967 14.37 -21.16 -21.94
C ASN A 967 13.89 -21.15 -20.49
N ASP A 968 12.87 -20.37 -20.19
CA ASP A 968 12.30 -20.18 -18.86
C ASP A 968 10.81 -19.83 -18.98
N ILE A 969 10.17 -19.58 -17.84
CA ILE A 969 8.73 -19.36 -17.67
C ILE A 969 8.20 -18.35 -18.67
N VAL A 970 7.06 -18.65 -19.31
CA VAL A 970 6.36 -17.69 -20.17
C VAL A 970 5.33 -16.94 -19.32
N SER A 971 5.58 -15.65 -19.11
CA SER A 971 4.82 -14.79 -18.20
C SER A 971 3.55 -14.22 -18.85
N SER A 972 3.60 -13.87 -20.13
CA SER A 972 2.49 -13.22 -20.83
C SER A 972 2.43 -13.57 -22.32
N VAL A 973 1.22 -13.55 -22.88
CA VAL A 973 0.94 -13.76 -24.31
C VAL A 973 -0.05 -12.74 -24.83
N ALA A 974 0.13 -12.28 -26.06
CA ALA A 974 -0.78 -11.36 -26.74
C ALA A 974 -0.87 -11.69 -28.23
N PHE A 975 -2.05 -11.60 -28.82
CA PHE A 975 -2.24 -11.71 -30.28
C PHE A 975 -2.11 -10.34 -30.95
N SER A 976 -1.60 -10.33 -32.18
CA SER A 976 -1.72 -9.15 -33.04
C SER A 976 -3.19 -8.93 -33.44
N PRO A 977 -3.62 -7.67 -33.66
CA PRO A 977 -4.97 -7.33 -34.11
C PRO A 977 -5.44 -8.08 -35.38
N ASP A 978 -4.50 -8.49 -36.25
CA ASP A 978 -4.80 -9.27 -37.46
C ASP A 978 -4.87 -10.79 -37.23
N SER A 979 -4.71 -11.27 -35.99
CA SER A 979 -4.66 -12.69 -35.58
C SER A 979 -3.54 -13.53 -36.22
N LYS A 980 -2.60 -12.94 -36.97
CA LYS A 980 -1.54 -13.69 -37.66
C LYS A 980 -0.32 -13.92 -36.80
N LEU A 981 -0.09 -13.05 -35.82
CA LEU A 981 1.07 -13.10 -34.95
C LEU A 981 0.66 -13.27 -33.49
N LEU A 982 1.55 -13.90 -32.74
CA LEU A 982 1.47 -14.03 -31.30
C LEU A 982 2.79 -13.58 -30.70
N ALA A 983 2.75 -12.67 -29.73
CA ALA A 983 3.91 -12.32 -28.93
C ALA A 983 3.84 -13.06 -27.59
N SER A 984 4.99 -13.55 -27.12
CA SER A 984 5.17 -14.13 -25.79
C SER A 984 6.32 -13.46 -25.06
N ALA A 985 6.10 -13.11 -23.80
CA ALA A 985 7.11 -12.61 -22.89
C ALA A 985 7.54 -13.69 -21.91
N SER A 986 8.81 -13.74 -21.56
CA SER A 986 9.37 -14.76 -20.67
C SER A 986 10.36 -14.19 -19.66
N THR A 987 10.54 -14.93 -18.57
CA THR A 987 11.59 -14.71 -17.58
C THR A 987 12.99 -15.01 -18.13
N ASP A 988 13.10 -15.63 -19.32
CA ASP A 988 14.37 -15.75 -20.06
C ASP A 988 14.89 -14.42 -20.62
N LYS A 989 14.23 -13.30 -20.26
CA LYS A 989 14.53 -11.91 -20.66
C LYS A 989 14.20 -11.60 -22.12
N THR A 990 13.56 -12.53 -22.82
CA THR A 990 13.22 -12.37 -24.24
C THR A 990 11.73 -12.15 -24.45
N VAL A 991 11.41 -11.45 -25.53
CA VAL A 991 10.08 -11.47 -26.13
C VAL A 991 10.19 -12.20 -27.46
N ARG A 992 9.31 -13.16 -27.71
CA ARG A 992 9.29 -13.94 -28.95
C ARG A 992 8.02 -13.69 -29.72
N LEU A 993 8.18 -13.62 -31.04
CA LEU A 993 7.10 -13.43 -31.99
C LEU A 993 6.91 -14.70 -32.80
N TRP A 994 5.70 -15.22 -32.83
CA TRP A 994 5.33 -16.47 -33.46
C TRP A 994 4.27 -16.23 -34.53
N ASP A 995 4.35 -16.94 -35.64
CA ASP A 995 3.26 -17.00 -36.60
C ASP A 995 2.19 -17.98 -36.09
N THR A 996 0.93 -17.54 -36.00
CA THR A 996 -0.16 -18.33 -35.39
C THR A 996 -0.52 -19.58 -36.21
N ALA A 997 -0.51 -19.46 -37.54
CA ALA A 997 -0.93 -20.52 -38.46
C ALA A 997 0.13 -21.62 -38.72
N PRO A 998 1.44 -21.33 -38.86
CA PRO A 998 2.49 -22.35 -38.94
C PRO A 998 3.17 -22.63 -37.58
N GLY A 999 2.94 -21.82 -36.54
CA GLY A 999 3.53 -22.00 -35.21
C GLY A 999 5.05 -21.82 -35.18
N ARG A 1000 5.62 -21.12 -36.17
CA ARG A 1000 7.07 -20.91 -36.28
C ARG A 1000 7.47 -19.65 -35.53
N LEU A 1001 8.63 -19.70 -34.89
CA LEU A 1001 9.29 -18.53 -34.34
C LEU A 1001 9.74 -17.64 -35.49
N ARG A 1002 9.23 -16.41 -35.51
CA ARG A 1002 9.55 -15.39 -36.52
C ARG A 1002 10.69 -14.49 -36.06
N GLN A 1003 10.66 -14.07 -34.79
CA GLN A 1003 11.64 -13.16 -34.24
C GLN A 1003 11.78 -13.31 -32.73
N THR A 1004 12.99 -13.05 -32.22
CA THR A 1004 13.30 -12.92 -30.80
C THR A 1004 13.85 -11.52 -30.52
N PHE A 1005 13.37 -10.88 -29.45
CA PHE A 1005 13.81 -9.58 -28.96
C PHE A 1005 14.55 -9.78 -27.63
N GLU A 1006 15.85 -9.46 -27.58
CA GLU A 1006 16.77 -9.85 -26.50
C GLU A 1006 17.45 -8.67 -25.79
N ASP A 1007 16.78 -7.52 -25.69
CA ASP A 1007 17.42 -6.28 -25.18
C ASP A 1007 17.11 -6.00 -23.69
N HIS A 1008 16.12 -6.68 -23.09
CA HIS A 1008 15.82 -6.52 -21.66
C HIS A 1008 16.92 -7.13 -20.78
N SER A 1009 17.29 -6.43 -19.70
CA SER A 1009 18.34 -6.90 -18.79
C SER A 1009 17.84 -7.89 -17.73
N ASN A 1010 16.52 -7.98 -17.57
CA ASN A 1010 15.82 -8.80 -16.58
C ASN A 1010 14.50 -9.36 -17.14
N ASN A 1011 13.78 -10.14 -16.32
CA ASN A 1011 12.59 -10.91 -16.69
C ASN A 1011 11.50 -10.03 -17.31
N VAL A 1012 10.97 -10.43 -18.46
CA VAL A 1012 9.84 -9.74 -19.09
C VAL A 1012 8.54 -10.27 -18.49
N LEU A 1013 7.69 -9.37 -17.99
CA LEU A 1013 6.48 -9.73 -17.26
C LEU A 1013 5.21 -9.58 -18.09
N SER A 1014 5.18 -8.63 -19.03
CA SER A 1014 3.98 -8.38 -19.85
C SER A 1014 4.33 -7.91 -21.26
N VAL A 1015 3.42 -8.17 -22.20
CA VAL A 1015 3.55 -7.84 -23.61
C VAL A 1015 2.20 -7.44 -24.18
N ALA A 1016 2.16 -6.42 -25.03
CA ALA A 1016 0.94 -5.94 -25.69
C ALA A 1016 1.23 -5.41 -27.10
N PHE A 1017 0.33 -5.67 -28.05
CA PHE A 1017 0.37 -5.04 -29.37
C PHE A 1017 -0.38 -3.71 -29.37
N SER A 1018 0.12 -2.75 -30.15
CA SER A 1018 -0.68 -1.58 -30.52
C SER A 1018 -1.85 -2.01 -31.42
N PRO A 1019 -3.03 -1.38 -31.29
CA PRO A 1019 -4.19 -1.65 -32.15
C PRO A 1019 -3.90 -1.51 -33.66
N ASP A 1020 -2.95 -0.66 -34.06
CA ASP A 1020 -2.50 -0.52 -35.44
C ASP A 1020 -1.50 -1.60 -35.92
N SER A 1021 -1.12 -2.54 -35.04
CA SER A 1021 -0.17 -3.64 -35.27
C SER A 1021 1.27 -3.21 -35.61
N LYS A 1022 1.61 -1.92 -35.48
CA LYS A 1022 2.95 -1.42 -35.85
C LYS A 1022 3.95 -1.51 -34.71
N VAL A 1023 3.48 -1.47 -33.47
CA VAL A 1023 4.32 -1.39 -32.27
C VAL A 1023 3.97 -2.53 -31.33
N LEU A 1024 4.99 -3.12 -30.72
CA LEU A 1024 4.85 -4.04 -29.61
C LEU A 1024 5.44 -3.38 -28.36
N ALA A 1025 4.73 -3.41 -27.24
CA ALA A 1025 5.25 -2.96 -25.96
C ALA A 1025 5.58 -4.17 -25.08
N SER A 1026 6.71 -4.12 -24.37
CA SER A 1026 7.10 -5.10 -23.37
C SER A 1026 7.46 -4.41 -22.06
N ALA A 1027 6.99 -4.97 -20.95
CA ALA A 1027 7.26 -4.50 -19.60
C ALA A 1027 8.12 -5.52 -18.85
N SER A 1028 9.13 -5.05 -18.14
CA SER A 1028 10.15 -5.90 -17.52
C SER A 1028 10.45 -5.55 -16.07
N TYR A 1029 11.01 -6.53 -15.37
CA TYR A 1029 11.59 -6.39 -14.04
C TYR A 1029 12.79 -5.44 -14.00
N ASP A 1030 13.35 -5.08 -15.15
CA ASP A 1030 14.40 -4.07 -15.29
C ASP A 1030 13.91 -2.62 -15.11
N LYS A 1031 12.64 -2.43 -14.73
CA LYS A 1031 11.97 -1.15 -14.47
C LYS A 1031 11.67 -0.33 -15.74
N THR A 1032 11.87 -0.92 -16.92
CA THR A 1032 11.63 -0.26 -18.21
C THR A 1032 10.43 -0.83 -18.94
N VAL A 1033 9.82 0.01 -19.78
CA VAL A 1033 8.91 -0.44 -20.84
C VAL A 1033 9.59 -0.20 -22.17
N ARG A 1034 9.62 -1.20 -23.05
CA ARG A 1034 10.27 -1.09 -24.35
C ARG A 1034 9.25 -1.18 -25.48
N LEU A 1035 9.41 -0.31 -26.47
CA LEU A 1035 8.60 -0.27 -27.67
C LEU A 1035 9.42 -0.83 -28.84
N TRP A 1036 8.88 -1.84 -29.51
CA TRP A 1036 9.50 -2.53 -30.64
C TRP A 1036 8.72 -2.20 -31.90
N ASP A 1037 9.44 -1.88 -32.97
CA ASP A 1037 8.84 -1.72 -34.29
C ASP A 1037 8.61 -3.09 -34.92
N MET A 1038 7.38 -3.38 -35.34
CA MET A 1038 6.99 -4.70 -35.87
C MET A 1038 7.43 -4.95 -37.30
N ALA A 1039 7.74 -3.90 -38.07
CA ALA A 1039 8.19 -4.03 -39.45
C ALA A 1039 9.69 -4.36 -39.53
N THR A 1040 10.48 -3.70 -38.69
CA THR A 1040 11.95 -3.84 -38.65
C THR A 1040 12.42 -4.79 -37.56
N GLY A 1041 11.58 -5.00 -36.54
CA GLY A 1041 11.91 -5.78 -35.37
C GLY A 1041 13.00 -5.17 -34.48
N ARG A 1042 13.21 -3.86 -34.60
CA ARG A 1042 14.18 -3.12 -33.78
C ARG A 1042 13.51 -2.43 -32.60
N LEU A 1043 14.28 -2.23 -31.55
CA LEU A 1043 13.89 -1.37 -30.43
C LEU A 1043 13.70 0.06 -30.95
N ARG A 1044 12.48 0.58 -30.82
CA ARG A 1044 12.12 1.95 -31.19
C ARG A 1044 12.40 2.92 -30.05
N GLN A 1045 12.04 2.53 -28.82
CA GLN A 1045 12.19 3.39 -27.65
C GLN A 1045 12.24 2.57 -26.35
N THR A 1046 13.02 3.04 -25.38
CA THR A 1046 12.99 2.60 -23.98
C THR A 1046 12.35 3.72 -23.16
N LEU A 1047 11.26 3.39 -22.47
CA LEU A 1047 10.53 4.28 -21.56
C LEU A 1047 11.04 4.01 -20.14
N GLU A 1048 11.76 4.99 -19.60
CA GLU A 1048 12.34 4.96 -18.27
C GLU A 1048 11.58 5.92 -17.34
N GLY A 1049 11.37 5.51 -16.09
CA GLY A 1049 10.77 6.39 -15.09
C GLY A 1049 10.13 5.69 -13.91
N HIS A 1050 9.77 4.40 -14.03
CA HIS A 1050 9.33 3.61 -12.88
C HIS A 1050 10.51 3.31 -11.95
N ASN A 1051 10.26 3.35 -10.63
CA ASN A 1051 11.30 3.13 -9.62
C ASN A 1051 11.46 1.65 -9.24
N ASP A 1052 10.48 0.82 -9.60
CA ASP A 1052 10.38 -0.61 -9.32
C ASP A 1052 9.91 -1.38 -10.57
N PRO A 1053 10.00 -2.72 -10.58
CA PRO A 1053 9.57 -3.60 -11.68
C PRO A 1053 8.22 -3.23 -12.30
N VAL A 1054 8.16 -3.21 -13.64
CA VAL A 1054 6.92 -2.94 -14.37
C VAL A 1054 6.18 -4.26 -14.59
N SER A 1055 5.01 -4.40 -13.96
CA SER A 1055 4.25 -5.64 -13.93
C SER A 1055 3.30 -5.80 -15.12
N SER A 1056 2.80 -4.71 -15.70
CA SER A 1056 1.83 -4.77 -16.80
C SER A 1056 1.91 -3.56 -17.73
N VAL A 1057 1.51 -3.77 -18.99
CA VAL A 1057 1.45 -2.75 -20.03
C VAL A 1057 0.21 -2.93 -20.90
N ALA A 1058 -0.43 -1.82 -21.31
CA ALA A 1058 -1.59 -1.83 -22.20
C ALA A 1058 -1.67 -0.56 -23.07
N PHE A 1059 -2.06 -0.72 -24.34
CA PHE A 1059 -2.29 0.41 -25.25
C PHE A 1059 -3.72 0.96 -25.15
N SER A 1060 -3.90 2.25 -25.42
CA SER A 1060 -5.22 2.83 -25.67
C SER A 1060 -5.79 2.35 -27.02
N PRO A 1061 -7.13 2.33 -27.20
CA PRO A 1061 -7.76 1.87 -28.45
C PRO A 1061 -7.35 2.67 -29.69
N ASP A 1062 -6.99 3.94 -29.54
CA ASP A 1062 -6.50 4.81 -30.61
C ASP A 1062 -4.99 4.68 -30.87
N SER A 1063 -4.31 3.79 -30.15
CA SER A 1063 -2.85 3.57 -30.19
C SER A 1063 -1.99 4.77 -29.79
N LYS A 1064 -2.57 5.88 -29.30
CA LYS A 1064 -1.80 7.10 -28.99
C LYS A 1064 -1.16 7.05 -27.62
N MET A 1065 -1.77 6.36 -26.66
CA MET A 1065 -1.30 6.28 -25.29
C MET A 1065 -0.95 4.85 -24.89
N LEU A 1066 0.01 4.73 -23.99
CA LEU A 1066 0.40 3.49 -23.34
C LEU A 1066 0.28 3.65 -21.83
N ALA A 1067 -0.34 2.69 -21.16
CA ALA A 1067 -0.36 2.63 -19.70
C ALA A 1067 0.61 1.56 -19.22
N SER A 1068 1.42 1.88 -18.21
CA SER A 1068 2.27 0.93 -17.50
C SER A 1068 1.98 0.93 -16.00
N ALA A 1069 1.95 -0.25 -15.40
CA ALA A 1069 1.76 -0.42 -13.96
C ALA A 1069 3.01 -1.04 -13.34
N SER A 1070 3.44 -0.53 -12.19
CA SER A 1070 4.67 -0.96 -11.51
C SER A 1070 4.45 -1.29 -10.03
N CYS A 1071 5.36 -2.08 -9.47
CA CYS A 1071 5.45 -2.36 -8.05
C CYS A 1071 5.73 -1.09 -7.19
N ASP A 1072 6.10 0.04 -7.82
CA ASP A 1072 6.26 1.35 -7.15
C ASP A 1072 4.92 1.97 -6.72
N LYS A 1073 3.81 1.25 -6.92
CA LYS A 1073 2.43 1.67 -6.62
C LYS A 1073 1.93 2.79 -7.54
N THR A 1074 2.53 2.95 -8.72
CA THR A 1074 2.11 3.95 -9.70
C THR A 1074 1.65 3.30 -11.01
N VAL A 1075 0.74 3.99 -11.68
CA VAL A 1075 0.42 3.77 -13.10
C VAL A 1075 0.89 5.00 -13.85
N ARG A 1076 1.69 4.82 -14.90
CA ARG A 1076 2.14 5.89 -15.77
C ARG A 1076 1.46 5.79 -17.13
N LEU A 1077 1.18 6.95 -17.70
CA LEU A 1077 0.64 7.10 -19.05
C LEU A 1077 1.72 7.74 -19.92
N TRP A 1078 2.00 7.12 -21.06
CA TRP A 1078 3.01 7.56 -22.00
C TRP A 1078 2.37 7.91 -23.33
N ASP A 1079 2.79 9.01 -23.94
CA ASP A 1079 2.47 9.29 -25.33
C ASP A 1079 3.38 8.45 -26.24
N THR A 1080 2.77 7.60 -27.07
CA THR A 1080 3.48 6.69 -27.99
C THR A 1080 4.19 7.43 -29.14
N ALA A 1081 3.85 8.70 -29.38
CA ALA A 1081 4.46 9.57 -30.37
C ALA A 1081 5.48 10.55 -29.75
N ALA A 1082 5.22 11.04 -28.54
CA ALA A 1082 6.03 12.10 -27.91
C ALA A 1082 7.02 11.64 -26.83
N GLY A 1083 6.86 10.44 -26.26
CA GLY A 1083 7.90 9.81 -25.44
C GLY A 1083 8.36 10.61 -24.21
N ALA A 1084 7.45 11.30 -23.51
CA ALA A 1084 7.74 12.03 -22.28
C ALA A 1084 6.69 11.73 -21.19
#